data_AF-A0A1B7V1P0-F1
#
_entry.id   AF-A0A1B7V1P0-F1
#
_cell.length_a   1.000
_cell.length_b   1.000
_cell.length_c   1.000
_cell.angle_alpha   90.00
_cell.angle_beta   90.00
_cell.angle_gamma   90.00
#
_symmetry.space_group_name_H-M   'P 1'
#
loop_
_entity.id
_entity.type
_entity.pdbx_description
1 polymer ?
#
loop_
_entity_poly.entity_id
_entity_poly.type
_entity_poly.pdbx_seq_one_letter_code
_entity_poly.pdbx_strand_id
1 'polypeptide(L)'
;MKQLHNSVFGSSAAAFVLLAAQPVLAKITQITDVKLSPIAGGISVVLKTAAGDRPQVFTTKKDKSLVADVINAQLRLPKGNNFLQKNPAPGIASIEVKQLDANSIRVTVTGIDDAPSNQPVMRKDNNITLGFTATTNSTASTATKPTEKVAVTPATTSEYKPDEPAKQPDVLVPNPQVTIDGKITQTPNPGQAYKQSPVFLPKAVAPPVGDITQSNIDTSPVVIDLGTKERVRRLVLRDAPVREVLSLLTRAAGLNLAYIGGEAEKPQDAENVTKTSQKISLDIENEPVQDVFNYVLRLSGLEANRSGRTIFVGTQLPNSSRDLVMRNLRLNQVTVGVALNFLVALGAESAVSRERLVTSVNAVPVGGAATTAVTQTQTTTETKIETQRITYTDSKPILRGLQASGDERTNSVTLIGSPKMVEMAVSQLRQLDIRRRQVVVNVKIIDVNLTGTQDYNTSFSFGVGNTFFVNDGGAAAFNFGNVNPPTKDTVTGNVLSPAIIKAPVPGQASVFLDPQPNAPFGSVTSPNGSRPDFGTNANPLQPGISSIEAGKITYAPPGLFQYPKRLLTSLQAEVTSGNAKILTDPTLIVQEGQNAVVNLTTEVYAGLKTSSQSTGTTSSTTSSSVSEPIIKKAGLSLNVKVERIDDNGFVSLSVAPTVSAPGGTAQAGGGNGTITLLSERSLASGVLRLRDGQTLILSGIIQDTDRTSVSKLPILGDIPLLGALFRKTNKQNERREVIILLTPQIMDDSQGSGYGYNYTPSPTAREMLERRGVKLQPR
;
A
#
# COMPACT_ATOMS: atom_id res chain seq x y z
N MET A 1 5.50 40.71 27.04
CA MET A 1 5.50 41.78 28.07
C MET A 1 4.96 43.07 27.45
N LYS A 2 3.94 43.68 28.04
CA LYS A 2 3.68 45.14 28.04
C LYS A 2 2.64 45.40 29.12
N GLN A 3 2.87 46.41 29.95
CA GLN A 3 2.06 46.68 31.14
C GLN A 3 0.75 47.38 30.76
N LEU A 4 -0.32 47.11 31.52
CA LEU A 4 -1.55 47.90 31.51
C LEU A 4 -1.81 48.40 32.93
N HIS A 5 -2.07 49.70 33.04
CA HIS A 5 -2.26 50.39 34.31
C HIS A 5 -3.61 50.08 34.94
N ASN A 6 -3.63 50.10 36.27
CA ASN A 6 -4.81 49.93 37.10
C ASN A 6 -5.58 51.27 37.19
N SER A 7 -6.85 51.30 36.79
CA SER A 7 -7.76 52.42 37.09
C SER A 7 -9.10 51.89 37.59
N VAL A 8 -9.45 52.29 38.81
CA VAL A 8 -10.64 51.85 39.53
C VAL A 8 -11.87 52.55 38.96
N PHE A 9 -12.93 51.80 38.63
CA PHE A 9 -14.25 52.34 38.32
C PHE A 9 -15.33 51.67 39.18
N GLY A 10 -16.29 52.47 39.62
CA GLY A 10 -17.24 52.11 40.68
C GLY A 10 -18.35 51.14 40.26
N SER A 11 -18.80 50.38 41.26
CA SER A 11 -19.98 49.51 41.31
C SER A 11 -21.10 49.80 40.30
N SER A 12 -21.31 48.88 39.37
CA SER A 12 -22.66 48.43 39.01
C SER A 12 -22.63 46.91 38.81
N ALA A 13 -23.60 46.19 39.37
CA ALA A 13 -23.61 44.74 39.39
C ALA A 13 -24.06 44.15 38.04
N ALA A 14 -23.12 44.04 37.10
CA ALA A 14 -23.27 43.21 35.91
C ALA A 14 -22.75 41.79 36.21
N ALA A 15 -23.63 40.79 36.16
CA ALA A 15 -23.23 39.39 36.24
C ALA A 15 -22.55 38.97 34.92
N PHE A 16 -21.22 39.11 34.85
CA PHE A 16 -20.42 38.57 33.75
C PHE A 16 -20.46 37.04 33.78
N VAL A 17 -21.46 36.46 33.12
CA VAL A 17 -21.47 35.02 32.82
C VAL A 17 -20.50 34.80 31.66
N LEU A 18 -19.27 34.45 32.01
CA LEU A 18 -18.27 34.01 31.04
C LEU A 18 -18.64 32.60 30.54
N LEU A 19 -19.63 32.53 29.66
CA LEU A 19 -19.94 31.35 28.85
C LEU A 19 -18.83 31.17 27.80
N ALA A 20 -17.65 30.79 28.27
CA ALA A 20 -16.84 29.89 27.48
C ALA A 20 -17.75 28.69 27.17
N ALA A 21 -18.00 28.45 25.88
CA ALA A 21 -18.39 27.12 25.45
C ALA A 21 -17.23 26.22 25.84
N GLN A 22 -17.30 25.62 27.03
CA GLN A 22 -16.41 24.54 27.37
C GLN A 22 -16.66 23.51 26.26
N PRO A 23 -15.64 23.05 25.52
CA PRO A 23 -15.80 21.82 24.79
C PRO A 23 -16.27 20.76 25.79
N VAL A 24 -16.82 19.64 25.33
CA VAL A 24 -17.03 18.49 26.21
C VAL A 24 -15.64 18.00 26.64
N LEU A 25 -15.09 18.64 27.68
CA LEU A 25 -13.81 18.34 28.27
C LEU A 25 -13.99 16.95 28.87
N ALA A 26 -13.37 15.98 28.22
CA ALA A 26 -13.26 14.64 28.76
C ALA A 26 -12.78 14.78 30.21
N LYS A 27 -13.63 14.39 31.16
CA LYS A 27 -13.35 14.56 32.58
C LYS A 27 -12.02 13.88 32.89
N ILE A 28 -11.05 14.63 33.40
CA ILE A 28 -9.68 14.13 33.59
C ILE A 28 -9.73 12.95 34.56
N THR A 29 -9.28 11.78 34.10
CA THR A 29 -9.36 10.55 34.88
C THR A 29 -8.34 10.59 36.01
N GLN A 30 -8.82 10.61 37.26
CA GLN A 30 -7.93 10.58 38.43
C GLN A 30 -7.40 9.16 38.67
N ILE A 31 -6.07 9.02 38.65
CA ILE A 31 -5.35 7.81 39.06
C ILE A 31 -5.07 7.92 40.56
N THR A 32 -5.77 7.10 41.33
CA THR A 32 -5.84 7.18 42.80
C THR A 32 -4.88 6.23 43.51
N ASP A 33 -4.40 5.19 42.82
CA ASP A 33 -3.48 4.20 43.35
C ASP A 33 -2.62 3.60 42.22
N VAL A 34 -1.40 3.18 42.56
CA VAL A 34 -0.44 2.50 41.68
C VAL A 34 0.05 1.25 42.41
N LYS A 35 -0.28 0.08 41.86
CA LYS A 35 0.17 -1.22 42.40
C LYS A 35 1.04 -1.94 41.39
N LEU A 36 1.99 -2.71 41.90
CA LEU A 36 2.83 -3.60 41.10
C LEU A 36 2.42 -5.05 41.40
N SER A 37 2.12 -5.81 40.35
CA SER A 37 1.76 -7.23 40.46
C SER A 37 2.67 -8.06 39.55
N PRO A 38 3.34 -9.12 40.06
CA PRO A 38 4.21 -9.97 39.26
C PRO A 38 3.41 -10.74 38.21
N ILE A 39 4.02 -10.99 37.05
CA ILE A 39 3.47 -11.82 35.96
C ILE A 39 4.56 -12.77 35.46
N ALA A 40 4.19 -13.81 34.72
CA ALA A 40 5.16 -14.78 34.17
C ALA A 40 6.20 -14.06 33.29
N GLY A 41 7.47 -14.07 33.69
CA GLY A 41 8.57 -13.41 32.98
C GLY A 41 8.61 -11.87 33.08
N GLY A 42 7.90 -11.26 34.05
CA GLY A 42 7.83 -9.81 34.12
C GLY A 42 7.03 -9.23 35.28
N ILE A 43 6.55 -8.01 35.10
CA ILE A 43 5.73 -7.28 36.07
C ILE A 43 4.62 -6.48 35.38
N SER A 44 3.52 -6.29 36.09
CA SER A 44 2.43 -5.43 35.65
C SER A 44 2.27 -4.22 36.58
N VAL A 45 2.07 -3.05 35.98
CA VAL A 45 1.72 -1.80 36.68
C VAL A 45 0.21 -1.62 36.58
N VAL A 46 -0.48 -1.64 37.72
CA VAL A 46 -1.93 -1.50 37.84
C VAL A 46 -2.25 -0.09 38.34
N LEU A 47 -2.90 0.70 37.50
CA LEU A 47 -3.32 2.08 37.77
C LEU A 47 -4.82 2.10 38.08
N LYS A 48 -5.22 2.54 39.29
CA LYS A 48 -6.63 2.57 39.70
C LYS A 48 -7.31 3.90 39.36
N THR A 49 -8.35 3.85 38.53
CA THR A 49 -9.13 5.03 38.11
C THR A 49 -10.30 5.32 39.05
N ALA A 50 -10.60 6.60 39.27
CA ALA A 50 -11.66 7.02 40.19
C ALA A 50 -13.10 6.76 39.68
N ALA A 51 -13.33 6.60 38.37
CA ALA A 51 -14.66 6.64 37.79
C ALA A 51 -14.93 5.63 36.63
N GLY A 52 -14.06 4.65 36.41
CA GLY A 52 -14.25 3.64 35.34
C GLY A 52 -13.91 4.13 33.93
N ASP A 53 -13.50 5.39 33.80
CA ASP A 53 -13.02 6.01 32.57
C ASP A 53 -11.87 5.22 31.93
N ARG A 54 -11.74 5.35 30.60
CA ARG A 54 -10.79 4.59 29.77
C ARG A 54 -9.81 5.52 29.03
N PRO A 55 -8.85 6.16 29.71
CA PRO A 55 -7.85 6.99 29.04
C PRO A 55 -7.00 6.19 28.04
N GLN A 56 -6.50 6.90 27.03
CA GLN A 56 -5.64 6.33 26.00
C GLN A 56 -4.20 6.22 26.52
N VAL A 57 -3.48 5.18 26.07
CA VAL A 57 -2.11 4.88 26.48
C VAL A 57 -1.26 4.71 25.24
N PHE A 58 -0.17 5.46 25.15
CA PHE A 58 0.83 5.37 24.08
C PHE A 58 2.13 4.83 24.66
N THR A 59 2.67 3.75 24.08
CA THR A 59 3.94 3.15 24.51
C THR A 59 5.05 3.40 23.50
N THR A 60 6.21 3.86 23.94
CA THR A 60 7.39 4.13 23.12
C THR A 60 8.63 3.56 23.80
N LYS A 61 9.44 2.78 23.07
CA LYS A 61 10.77 2.36 23.54
C LYS A 61 11.77 3.49 23.29
N LYS A 62 12.60 3.78 24.30
CA LYS A 62 13.71 4.73 24.22
C LYS A 62 14.87 4.20 25.06
N ASP A 63 16.02 3.99 24.45
CA ASP A 63 17.22 3.46 25.09
C ASP A 63 16.92 2.13 25.82
N LYS A 64 17.26 2.02 27.12
CA LYS A 64 16.91 0.88 27.99
C LYS A 64 15.52 1.00 28.64
N SER A 65 14.73 2.01 28.29
CA SER A 65 13.43 2.28 28.91
C SER A 65 12.27 2.09 27.93
N LEU A 66 11.18 1.52 28.43
CA LEU A 66 9.87 1.58 27.80
C LEU A 66 9.04 2.65 28.54
N VAL A 67 8.63 3.67 27.80
CA VAL A 67 7.82 4.78 28.30
C VAL A 67 6.38 4.57 27.87
N ALA A 68 5.42 4.70 28.79
CA ALA A 68 3.99 4.64 28.52
C ALA A 68 3.32 5.92 29.02
N ASP A 69 2.88 6.76 28.09
CA ASP A 69 2.17 8.01 28.36
C ASP A 69 0.67 7.75 28.35
N VAL A 70 0.00 8.05 29.46
CA VAL A 70 -1.45 7.97 29.61
C VAL A 70 -2.02 9.37 29.52
N ILE A 71 -2.78 9.64 28.46
CA ILE A 71 -3.40 10.95 28.22
C ILE A 71 -4.82 11.02 28.79
N ASN A 72 -5.26 12.23 29.12
CA ASN A 72 -6.49 12.50 29.86
C ASN A 72 -6.49 11.94 31.30
N ALA A 73 -5.33 11.98 31.96
CA ALA A 73 -5.13 11.38 33.29
C ALA A 73 -4.35 12.29 34.25
N GLN A 74 -4.74 12.27 35.53
CA GLN A 74 -4.07 12.99 36.62
C GLN A 74 -3.77 12.06 37.79
N LEU A 75 -2.50 11.96 38.17
CA LEU A 75 -2.00 11.22 39.31
C LEU A 75 -2.35 11.95 40.61
N ARG A 76 -3.09 11.29 41.50
CA ARG A 76 -3.44 11.75 42.84
C ARG A 76 -3.24 10.62 43.84
N LEU A 77 -1.97 10.35 44.17
CA LEU A 77 -1.61 9.32 45.13
C LEU A 77 -1.61 9.88 46.57
N PRO A 78 -1.95 9.07 47.58
CA PRO A 78 -1.90 9.50 49.00
C PRO A 78 -0.52 9.94 49.51
N LYS A 79 0.56 9.63 48.77
CA LYS A 79 1.96 9.91 49.15
C LYS A 79 2.65 10.93 48.22
N GLY A 80 1.89 11.66 47.39
CA GLY A 80 2.41 12.68 46.47
C GLY A 80 2.46 12.24 45.00
N ASN A 81 2.63 13.19 44.08
CA ASN A 81 2.39 13.00 42.64
C ASN A 81 3.55 12.30 41.87
N ASN A 82 4.27 11.37 42.52
CA ASN A 82 5.26 10.50 41.89
C ASN A 82 5.29 9.14 42.62
N PHE A 83 5.50 8.07 41.87
CA PHE A 83 5.74 6.72 42.37
C PHE A 83 7.02 6.19 41.75
N LEU A 84 7.99 5.74 42.55
CA LEU A 84 9.25 5.17 42.07
C LEU A 84 9.57 3.89 42.84
N GLN A 85 9.72 2.78 42.13
CA GLN A 85 10.18 1.50 42.67
C GLN A 85 11.44 1.05 41.92
N LYS A 86 12.52 0.78 42.66
CA LYS A 86 13.76 0.21 42.10
C LYS A 86 13.74 -1.32 42.24
N ASN A 87 14.39 -2.01 41.29
CA ASN A 87 14.51 -3.47 41.18
C ASN A 87 13.20 -4.25 41.46
N PRO A 88 12.07 -3.93 40.79
CA PRO A 88 10.77 -4.53 41.12
C PRO A 88 10.58 -5.95 40.59
N ALA A 89 11.38 -6.40 39.60
CA ALA A 89 11.39 -7.76 39.07
C ALA A 89 12.75 -8.06 38.39
N PRO A 90 13.13 -9.34 38.22
CA PRO A 90 14.32 -9.72 37.45
C PRO A 90 14.31 -9.10 36.04
N GLY A 91 15.45 -8.52 35.63
CA GLY A 91 15.59 -7.83 34.35
C GLY A 91 15.06 -6.39 34.30
N ILE A 92 14.40 -5.88 35.36
CA ILE A 92 13.86 -4.51 35.43
C ILE A 92 14.59 -3.72 36.52
N ALA A 93 15.28 -2.65 36.13
CA ALA A 93 16.04 -1.77 37.01
C ALA A 93 15.14 -0.81 37.81
N SER A 94 14.09 -0.24 37.19
CA SER A 94 13.15 0.65 37.89
C SER A 94 11.81 0.84 37.16
N ILE A 95 10.78 1.16 37.93
CA ILE A 95 9.49 1.69 37.45
C ILE A 95 9.26 3.06 38.10
N GLU A 96 9.08 4.09 37.28
CA GLU A 96 8.65 5.43 37.70
C GLU A 96 7.26 5.74 37.12
N VAL A 97 6.36 6.37 37.89
CA VAL A 97 5.08 6.92 37.42
C VAL A 97 4.96 8.35 37.92
N LYS A 98 5.04 9.32 37.01
CA LYS A 98 5.02 10.75 37.33
C LYS A 98 3.96 11.51 36.54
N GLN A 99 3.45 12.59 37.11
CA GLN A 99 2.68 13.58 36.34
C GLN A 99 3.62 14.25 35.32
N LEU A 100 3.20 14.35 34.05
CA LEU A 100 3.98 14.99 32.99
C LEU A 100 3.52 16.44 32.77
N ASP A 101 2.21 16.66 32.70
CA ASP A 101 1.56 17.98 32.63
C ASP A 101 0.21 17.97 33.37
N ALA A 102 -0.68 18.95 33.16
CA ALA A 102 -1.98 18.97 33.85
C ALA A 102 -2.95 17.82 33.48
N ASN A 103 -2.72 17.13 32.35
CA ASN A 103 -3.64 16.16 31.75
C ASN A 103 -2.99 14.83 31.29
N SER A 104 -1.71 14.60 31.60
CA SER A 104 -1.01 13.35 31.26
C SER A 104 -0.09 12.85 32.38
N ILE A 105 0.03 11.51 32.45
CA ILE A 105 1.00 10.81 33.31
C ILE A 105 1.95 9.99 32.46
N ARG A 106 3.18 9.84 32.92
CA ARG A 106 4.23 9.06 32.28
C ARG A 106 4.68 7.92 33.18
N VAL A 107 4.48 6.68 32.72
CA VAL A 107 5.03 5.45 33.32
C VAL A 107 6.33 5.12 32.58
N THR A 108 7.47 5.09 33.28
CA THR A 108 8.78 4.75 32.69
C THR A 108 9.27 3.45 33.32
N VAL A 109 9.46 2.41 32.52
CA VAL A 109 10.00 1.11 32.96
C VAL A 109 11.37 0.90 32.32
N THR A 110 12.42 0.91 33.14
CA THR A 110 13.81 0.77 32.71
C THR A 110 14.28 -0.66 32.94
N GLY A 111 14.74 -1.33 31.89
CA GLY A 111 15.39 -2.64 31.96
C GLY A 111 16.86 -2.54 32.37
N ILE A 112 17.44 -3.67 32.79
CA ILE A 112 18.86 -3.75 33.16
C ILE A 112 19.73 -3.74 31.90
N ASP A 113 19.45 -4.64 30.96
CA ASP A 113 20.24 -4.82 29.74
C ASP A 113 19.59 -4.12 28.54
N ASP A 114 18.31 -4.43 28.28
CA ASP A 114 17.51 -3.92 27.15
C ASP A 114 16.14 -3.38 27.61
N ALA A 115 15.49 -2.55 26.78
CA ALA A 115 14.14 -2.04 27.07
C ALA A 115 13.08 -3.16 27.03
N PRO A 116 12.29 -3.35 28.11
CA PRO A 116 11.32 -4.45 28.21
C PRO A 116 10.24 -4.41 27.12
N SER A 117 9.67 -5.57 26.79
CA SER A 117 8.54 -5.68 25.87
C SER A 117 7.22 -5.31 26.55
N ASN A 118 6.33 -4.64 25.81
CA ASN A 118 4.96 -4.35 26.23
C ASN A 118 4.05 -5.55 25.99
N GLN A 119 3.13 -5.80 26.92
CA GLN A 119 1.96 -6.64 26.72
C GLN A 119 0.72 -5.78 26.43
N PRO A 120 -0.37 -6.36 25.86
CA PRO A 120 -1.60 -5.62 25.62
C PRO A 120 -2.15 -4.94 26.88
N VAL A 121 -2.53 -3.67 26.76
CA VAL A 121 -3.09 -2.89 27.89
C VAL A 121 -4.46 -3.44 28.27
N MET A 122 -4.52 -4.17 29.40
CA MET A 122 -5.77 -4.71 29.90
C MET A 122 -6.52 -3.65 30.72
N ARG A 123 -7.82 -3.48 30.44
CA ARG A 123 -8.69 -2.52 31.14
C ARG A 123 -9.88 -3.27 31.72
N LYS A 124 -9.97 -3.38 33.05
CA LYS A 124 -11.02 -4.11 33.75
C LYS A 124 -11.24 -3.52 35.15
N ASP A 125 -12.49 -3.43 35.59
CA ASP A 125 -12.90 -3.08 36.97
C ASP A 125 -12.17 -1.85 37.55
N ASN A 126 -12.30 -0.71 36.87
CA ASN A 126 -11.63 0.57 37.19
C ASN A 126 -10.09 0.52 37.23
N ASN A 127 -9.45 -0.50 36.67
CA ASN A 127 -7.99 -0.60 36.61
C ASN A 127 -7.47 -0.60 35.17
N ILE A 128 -6.31 0.03 34.97
CA ILE A 128 -5.51 -0.03 33.75
C ILE A 128 -4.25 -0.82 34.10
N THR A 129 -4.10 -2.00 33.51
CA THR A 129 -2.96 -2.88 33.75
C THR A 129 -2.02 -2.84 32.55
N LEU A 130 -0.80 -2.39 32.80
CA LEU A 130 0.30 -2.31 31.83
C LEU A 130 1.28 -3.47 32.12
N GLY A 131 1.31 -4.49 31.29
CA GLY A 131 2.22 -5.63 31.44
C GLY A 131 3.56 -5.39 30.75
N PHE A 132 4.64 -5.75 31.44
CA PHE A 132 6.02 -5.55 31.00
C PHE A 132 6.83 -6.84 31.22
N THR A 133 7.44 -7.39 30.18
CA THR A 133 8.30 -8.56 30.26
C THR A 133 9.75 -8.21 29.92
N ALA A 134 10.71 -8.78 30.65
CA ALA A 134 12.12 -8.55 30.39
C ALA A 134 12.54 -9.27 29.09
N THR A 135 13.29 -8.58 28.23
CA THR A 135 13.86 -9.15 27.00
C THR A 135 15.11 -9.95 27.36
N THR A 136 14.98 -11.27 27.48
CA THR A 136 16.07 -12.17 27.88
C THR A 136 17.00 -12.50 26.72
N ASN A 137 18.11 -11.77 26.61
CA ASN A 137 19.24 -12.11 25.75
C ASN A 137 20.49 -12.34 26.61
N SER A 138 20.79 -13.61 26.94
CA SER A 138 22.15 -14.20 27.05
C SER A 138 22.18 -15.36 28.06
N THR A 139 23.07 -16.33 27.79
CA THR A 139 23.33 -17.53 28.59
C THR A 139 24.34 -17.32 29.71
N ALA A 140 23.95 -17.73 30.92
CA ALA A 140 24.77 -18.29 32.02
C ALA A 140 26.03 -17.56 32.55
N SER A 141 26.03 -17.21 33.84
CA SER A 141 26.85 -17.90 34.85
C SER A 141 26.37 -17.58 36.29
N THR A 142 26.80 -18.40 37.27
CA THR A 142 26.28 -18.47 38.65
C THR A 142 27.04 -17.62 39.67
N ALA A 143 26.36 -17.28 40.78
CA ALA A 143 26.98 -17.00 42.08
C ALA A 143 26.07 -17.49 43.22
N THR A 144 26.68 -17.89 44.34
CA THR A 144 26.10 -18.83 45.33
C THR A 144 25.58 -18.20 46.64
N LYS A 145 24.69 -18.93 47.32
CA LYS A 145 24.59 -18.97 48.80
C LYS A 145 24.14 -20.37 49.25
N PRO A 146 24.32 -20.77 50.54
CA PRO A 146 24.83 -22.10 50.85
C PRO A 146 23.76 -23.07 51.39
N THR A 147 24.12 -24.35 51.42
CA THR A 147 23.28 -25.45 51.95
C THR A 147 24.01 -26.18 53.08
N GLU A 148 23.28 -26.49 54.15
CA GLU A 148 23.55 -27.56 55.13
C GLU A 148 22.20 -27.86 55.83
N LYS A 149 21.77 -29.08 56.18
CA LYS A 149 22.41 -30.39 56.45
C LYS A 149 21.65 -31.52 55.69
N VAL A 150 22.24 -32.62 55.19
CA VAL A 150 22.90 -33.77 55.88
C VAL A 150 21.90 -34.54 56.77
N ALA A 151 21.70 -35.87 56.71
CA ALA A 151 22.34 -37.01 55.99
C ALA A 151 21.24 -37.91 55.31
N VAL A 152 21.38 -39.16 54.83
CA VAL A 152 22.41 -40.25 54.90
C VAL A 152 22.44 -41.10 53.60
N THR A 153 23.31 -42.11 53.56
CA THR A 153 23.48 -43.25 52.60
C THR A 153 23.37 -44.58 53.41
N PRO A 154 23.46 -45.84 52.90
CA PRO A 154 23.67 -46.39 51.53
C PRO A 154 22.57 -47.45 51.14
N ALA A 155 22.62 -48.31 50.10
CA ALA A 155 23.72 -48.89 49.30
C ALA A 155 23.29 -49.50 47.93
N THR A 156 24.30 -49.87 47.12
CA THR A 156 24.37 -50.94 46.09
C THR A 156 23.38 -51.02 44.90
N THR A 157 23.99 -50.87 43.71
CA THR A 157 23.80 -51.58 42.42
C THR A 157 22.68 -52.63 42.27
N SER A 158 21.82 -52.42 41.27
CA SER A 158 21.26 -53.45 40.34
C SER A 158 20.58 -52.80 39.13
N GLU A 159 20.41 -53.56 38.06
CA GLU A 159 20.07 -53.13 36.68
C GLU A 159 18.71 -53.70 36.23
N TYR A 160 17.86 -52.93 35.52
CA TYR A 160 16.75 -53.50 34.73
C TYR A 160 16.23 -52.58 33.59
N LYS A 161 15.63 -53.21 32.57
CA LYS A 161 15.24 -52.69 31.24
C LYS A 161 13.71 -52.84 31.02
N PRO A 162 13.03 -51.93 30.29
CA PRO A 162 11.65 -52.16 29.83
C PRO A 162 11.54 -52.60 28.36
N ASP A 163 10.64 -53.54 28.08
CA ASP A 163 10.16 -53.99 26.76
C ASP A 163 8.82 -53.31 26.39
N GLU A 164 8.62 -52.88 25.13
CA GLU A 164 7.78 -53.51 24.06
C GLU A 164 6.27 -53.15 24.09
N PRO A 165 5.67 -52.86 22.91
CA PRO A 165 4.28 -53.20 22.60
C PRO A 165 4.19 -54.23 21.45
N ALA A 166 3.57 -55.39 21.72
CA ALA A 166 3.27 -56.44 20.75
C ALA A 166 1.82 -56.27 20.19
N LYS A 167 1.33 -56.89 19.10
CA LYS A 167 1.83 -57.88 18.12
C LYS A 167 0.83 -57.96 16.94
N GLN A 168 1.24 -58.25 15.70
CA GLN A 168 0.56 -59.13 14.71
C GLN A 168 1.41 -59.28 13.41
N PRO A 169 1.17 -60.28 12.55
CA PRO A 169 2.24 -61.23 12.20
C PRO A 169 2.92 -61.03 10.85
N ASP A 170 4.06 -61.71 10.74
CA ASP A 170 4.93 -61.81 9.56
C ASP A 170 4.34 -62.76 8.49
N VAL A 171 4.53 -62.43 7.21
CA VAL A 171 4.24 -63.31 6.07
C VAL A 171 5.48 -63.36 5.17
N LEU A 172 6.09 -64.53 5.15
CA LEU A 172 7.35 -64.83 4.48
C LEU A 172 7.23 -64.80 2.95
N VAL A 173 7.97 -63.91 2.28
CA VAL A 173 8.28 -64.01 0.84
C VAL A 173 9.78 -63.71 0.61
N PRO A 174 10.57 -64.63 0.03
CA PRO A 174 11.98 -64.38 -0.26
C PRO A 174 12.18 -63.43 -1.46
N ASN A 175 13.18 -62.55 -1.39
CA ASN A 175 13.67 -61.83 -2.57
C ASN A 175 14.35 -62.81 -3.55
N PRO A 176 14.02 -62.80 -4.86
CA PRO A 176 14.62 -63.72 -5.82
C PRO A 176 16.06 -63.33 -6.19
N GLN A 177 16.96 -64.31 -6.24
CA GLN A 177 18.27 -64.13 -6.88
C GLN A 177 18.14 -64.34 -8.39
N VAL A 178 18.42 -63.29 -9.17
CA VAL A 178 18.45 -63.37 -10.63
C VAL A 178 19.76 -64.01 -11.07
N THR A 179 19.68 -65.20 -11.68
CA THR A 179 20.82 -65.89 -12.30
C THR A 179 20.70 -65.78 -13.81
N ILE A 180 21.75 -65.30 -14.48
CA ILE A 180 21.89 -65.36 -15.94
C ILE A 180 23.13 -66.21 -16.23
N ASP A 181 22.95 -67.26 -17.04
CA ASP A 181 24.00 -68.16 -17.54
C ASP A 181 24.98 -68.73 -16.50
N GLY A 182 24.43 -69.24 -15.39
CA GLY A 182 25.06 -70.31 -14.61
C GLY A 182 26.30 -69.96 -13.79
N LYS A 183 26.68 -68.68 -13.66
CA LYS A 183 27.74 -68.24 -12.74
C LYS A 183 27.19 -67.29 -11.67
N ILE A 184 27.34 -67.70 -10.41
CA ILE A 184 27.18 -66.83 -9.24
C ILE A 184 28.19 -65.68 -9.30
N THR A 185 27.69 -64.44 -9.29
CA THR A 185 28.53 -63.24 -9.16
C THR A 185 28.90 -63.02 -7.70
N GLN A 186 30.21 -62.91 -7.43
CA GLN A 186 30.71 -62.67 -6.08
C GLN A 186 30.32 -61.27 -5.58
N THR A 187 30.06 -61.17 -4.28
CA THR A 187 29.96 -59.91 -3.54
C THR A 187 31.22 -59.05 -3.76
N PRO A 188 31.10 -57.72 -3.96
CA PRO A 188 32.26 -56.86 -4.15
C PRO A 188 33.21 -56.89 -2.95
N ASN A 189 34.48 -57.22 -3.21
CA ASN A 189 35.56 -57.26 -2.24
C ASN A 189 35.73 -55.89 -1.54
N PRO A 190 35.91 -55.81 -0.21
CA PRO A 190 36.17 -54.55 0.51
C PRO A 190 37.57 -54.00 0.18
N GLY A 191 37.68 -53.32 -0.96
CA GLY A 191 38.96 -52.78 -1.44
C GLY A 191 38.90 -51.88 -2.68
N GLN A 192 37.71 -51.47 -3.15
CA GLN A 192 37.60 -50.48 -4.21
C GLN A 192 37.37 -49.09 -3.64
N ALA A 193 38.22 -48.14 -4.05
CA ALA A 193 38.09 -46.74 -3.69
C ALA A 193 36.72 -46.21 -4.10
N TYR A 194 36.04 -45.53 -3.17
CA TYR A 194 34.82 -44.79 -3.46
C TYR A 194 35.11 -43.84 -4.64
N LYS A 195 34.50 -44.09 -5.81
CA LYS A 195 34.43 -43.09 -6.86
C LYS A 195 33.75 -41.87 -6.23
N GLN A 196 34.50 -40.78 -6.05
CA GLN A 196 33.94 -39.52 -5.60
C GLN A 196 32.74 -39.21 -6.47
N SER A 197 31.59 -38.97 -5.84
CA SER A 197 30.46 -38.35 -6.53
C SER A 197 30.99 -37.10 -7.23
N PRO A 198 30.62 -36.85 -8.51
CA PRO A 198 31.18 -35.74 -9.26
C PRO A 198 31.01 -34.47 -8.44
N VAL A 199 32.12 -33.74 -8.24
CA VAL A 199 32.15 -32.52 -7.44
C VAL A 199 31.02 -31.63 -7.93
N PHE A 200 30.11 -31.26 -7.03
CA PHE A 200 29.00 -30.37 -7.38
C PHE A 200 29.61 -29.11 -8.01
N LEU A 201 29.34 -28.90 -9.29
CA LEU A 201 29.69 -27.66 -9.97
C LEU A 201 29.11 -26.52 -9.12
N PRO A 202 29.90 -25.48 -8.80
CA PRO A 202 29.41 -24.37 -8.00
C PRO A 202 28.15 -23.82 -8.66
N LYS A 203 27.08 -23.67 -7.88
CA LYS A 203 25.87 -22.99 -8.35
C LYS A 203 26.29 -21.64 -8.93
N ALA A 204 25.68 -21.25 -10.05
CA ALA A 204 25.98 -19.96 -10.68
C ALA A 204 25.75 -18.84 -9.66
N VAL A 205 26.85 -18.26 -9.17
CA VAL A 205 26.84 -17.02 -8.40
C VAL A 205 26.35 -15.94 -9.35
N ALA A 206 25.40 -15.12 -8.90
CA ALA A 206 24.91 -14.03 -9.73
C ALA A 206 26.07 -13.06 -10.03
N PRO A 207 26.24 -12.61 -11.29
CA PRO A 207 27.25 -11.61 -11.59
C PRO A 207 26.95 -10.32 -10.80
N PRO A 208 27.99 -9.55 -10.40
CA PRO A 208 27.79 -8.25 -9.78
C PRO A 208 26.98 -7.36 -10.74
N VAL A 209 25.96 -6.70 -10.21
CA VAL A 209 25.12 -5.77 -10.97
C VAL A 209 25.83 -4.42 -11.06
N GLY A 210 26.46 -4.10 -12.19
CA GLY A 210 26.79 -2.68 -12.44
C GLY A 210 27.78 -2.26 -13.51
N ASP A 211 28.23 -3.15 -14.39
CA ASP A 211 28.99 -2.74 -15.57
C ASP A 211 28.25 -3.11 -16.85
N ILE A 212 28.43 -2.32 -17.90
CA ILE A 212 28.00 -2.68 -19.25
C ILE A 212 28.74 -3.95 -19.64
N THR A 213 28.02 -5.08 -19.70
CA THR A 213 28.63 -6.36 -20.07
C THR A 213 29.10 -6.32 -21.52
N GLN A 214 30.39 -6.08 -21.75
CA GLN A 214 31.02 -6.25 -23.05
C GLN A 214 31.28 -7.74 -23.26
N SER A 215 30.66 -8.33 -24.28
CA SER A 215 30.91 -9.72 -24.67
C SER A 215 31.78 -9.75 -25.91
N ASN A 216 33.05 -10.12 -25.73
CA ASN A 216 33.95 -10.43 -26.84
C ASN A 216 33.58 -11.81 -27.42
N ILE A 217 32.50 -11.86 -28.19
CA ILE A 217 32.10 -13.06 -28.92
C ILE A 217 33.00 -13.20 -30.13
N ASP A 218 33.82 -14.25 -30.12
CA ASP A 218 34.54 -14.69 -31.31
C ASP A 218 33.53 -15.21 -32.35
N THR A 219 33.30 -14.42 -33.40
CA THR A 219 32.45 -14.73 -34.56
C THR A 219 33.22 -15.39 -35.71
N SER A 220 34.44 -15.91 -35.46
CA SER A 220 35.21 -16.61 -36.49
C SER A 220 34.45 -17.83 -37.02
N PRO A 221 34.56 -18.13 -38.33
CA PRO A 221 33.90 -19.29 -38.91
C PRO A 221 34.44 -20.59 -38.29
N VAL A 222 33.58 -21.60 -38.16
CA VAL A 222 34.00 -22.94 -37.72
C VAL A 222 35.06 -23.48 -38.68
N VAL A 223 36.19 -23.91 -38.13
CA VAL A 223 37.31 -24.52 -38.88
C VAL A 223 37.28 -26.01 -38.64
N ILE A 224 37.23 -26.80 -39.72
CA ILE A 224 37.39 -28.25 -39.63
C ILE A 224 38.89 -28.55 -39.53
N ASP A 225 39.30 -29.10 -38.40
CA ASP A 225 40.66 -29.64 -38.21
C ASP A 225 40.82 -30.94 -39.01
N LEU A 226 41.79 -30.95 -39.94
CA LEU A 226 42.14 -32.13 -40.73
C LEU A 226 43.19 -33.02 -40.04
N GLY A 227 43.85 -32.52 -38.99
CA GLY A 227 44.92 -33.23 -38.28
C GLY A 227 46.18 -33.46 -39.12
N THR A 228 46.36 -32.70 -40.21
CA THR A 228 47.55 -32.75 -41.08
C THR A 228 48.30 -31.42 -41.06
N LYS A 229 49.63 -31.48 -41.23
CA LYS A 229 50.51 -30.31 -41.39
C LYS A 229 50.99 -30.14 -42.83
N GLU A 230 50.45 -30.91 -43.78
CA GLU A 230 50.80 -30.78 -45.20
C GLU A 230 50.42 -29.40 -45.74
N ARG A 231 51.27 -28.89 -46.64
CA ARG A 231 51.09 -27.60 -47.32
C ARG A 231 51.00 -27.79 -48.82
N VAL A 232 50.04 -27.10 -49.42
CA VAL A 232 49.86 -26.98 -50.87
C VAL A 232 50.90 -26.00 -51.39
N ARG A 233 51.87 -26.47 -52.18
CA ARG A 233 52.93 -25.60 -52.73
C ARG A 233 52.36 -24.52 -53.64
N ARG A 234 51.56 -24.92 -54.63
CA ARG A 234 50.76 -24.04 -55.48
C ARG A 234 49.55 -24.81 -56.00
N LEU A 235 48.37 -24.19 -55.99
CA LEU A 235 47.14 -24.74 -56.53
C LEU A 235 46.37 -23.65 -57.27
N VAL A 236 46.25 -23.83 -58.59
CA VAL A 236 45.49 -22.95 -59.48
C VAL A 236 44.27 -23.73 -59.96
N LEU A 237 43.08 -23.27 -59.56
CA LEU A 237 41.79 -23.79 -59.97
C LEU A 237 41.10 -22.76 -60.86
N ARG A 238 40.62 -23.20 -62.02
CA ARG A 238 39.84 -22.40 -62.95
C ARG A 238 38.56 -23.16 -63.27
N ASP A 239 37.44 -22.64 -62.78
CA ASP A 239 36.10 -23.23 -62.97
C ASP A 239 36.03 -24.73 -62.59
N ALA A 240 36.74 -25.12 -61.53
CA ALA A 240 36.88 -26.51 -61.11
C ALA A 240 35.68 -26.96 -60.25
N PRO A 241 35.15 -28.18 -60.43
CA PRO A 241 34.01 -28.66 -59.63
C PRO A 241 34.43 -28.88 -58.17
N VAL A 242 33.69 -28.27 -57.24
CA VAL A 242 34.00 -28.26 -55.80
C VAL A 242 34.17 -29.67 -55.21
N ARG A 243 33.38 -30.65 -55.68
CA ARG A 243 33.47 -32.07 -55.25
C ARG A 243 34.89 -32.64 -55.49
N GLU A 244 35.45 -32.43 -56.67
CA GLU A 244 36.77 -32.97 -57.03
C GLU A 244 37.88 -32.29 -56.24
N VAL A 245 37.81 -30.96 -56.12
CA VAL A 245 38.73 -30.14 -55.33
C VAL A 245 38.77 -30.62 -53.88
N LEU A 246 37.61 -30.77 -53.25
CA LEU A 246 37.51 -31.31 -51.89
C LEU A 246 38.08 -32.72 -51.81
N SER A 247 37.78 -33.60 -52.78
CA SER A 247 38.28 -34.99 -52.79
C SER A 247 39.80 -35.08 -52.90
N LEU A 248 40.43 -34.17 -53.65
CA LEU A 248 41.87 -34.06 -53.81
C LEU A 248 42.51 -33.58 -52.50
N LEU A 249 41.94 -32.55 -51.86
CA LEU A 249 42.40 -32.02 -50.58
C LEU A 249 42.24 -33.03 -49.43
N THR A 250 41.12 -33.75 -49.35
CA THR A 250 40.97 -34.83 -48.36
C THR A 250 41.94 -35.97 -48.58
N ARG A 251 42.21 -36.33 -49.85
CA ARG A 251 43.16 -37.39 -50.20
C ARG A 251 44.59 -37.01 -49.84
N ALA A 252 45.00 -35.76 -50.08
CA ALA A 252 46.26 -35.23 -49.58
C ALA A 252 46.34 -35.33 -48.06
N ALA A 253 45.30 -34.87 -47.34
CA ALA A 253 45.21 -35.00 -45.88
C ALA A 253 45.11 -36.46 -45.34
N GLY A 254 45.09 -37.49 -46.20
CA GLY A 254 44.99 -38.90 -45.80
C GLY A 254 43.60 -39.31 -45.27
N LEU A 255 42.56 -38.53 -45.59
CA LEU A 255 41.18 -38.69 -45.12
C LEU A 255 40.23 -39.10 -46.25
N ASN A 256 39.14 -39.78 -45.88
CA ASN A 256 38.06 -40.13 -46.80
C ASN A 256 37.07 -38.96 -46.91
N LEU A 257 36.46 -38.78 -48.08
CA LEU A 257 35.37 -37.82 -48.31
C LEU A 257 34.07 -38.54 -48.60
N ALA A 258 33.01 -38.21 -47.87
CA ALA A 258 31.63 -38.58 -48.15
C ALA A 258 30.85 -37.31 -48.52
N TYR A 259 30.48 -37.17 -49.80
CA TYR A 259 29.82 -35.96 -50.31
C TYR A 259 28.31 -36.17 -50.51
N ILE A 260 27.50 -35.33 -49.89
CA ILE A 260 26.04 -35.32 -49.94
C ILE A 260 25.59 -34.05 -50.66
N GLY A 261 25.38 -34.17 -51.97
CA GLY A 261 24.90 -33.07 -52.82
C GLY A 261 24.50 -33.64 -54.18
N GLY A 262 23.37 -33.16 -54.70
CA GLY A 262 22.60 -33.85 -55.73
C GLY A 262 23.27 -33.97 -57.09
N GLU A 263 23.85 -35.15 -57.34
CA GLU A 263 23.74 -35.81 -58.64
C GLU A 263 22.72 -36.94 -58.49
N ALA A 264 21.44 -36.57 -58.46
CA ALA A 264 20.40 -37.54 -58.78
C ALA A 264 20.47 -37.79 -60.29
N GLU A 265 20.81 -39.01 -60.68
CA GLU A 265 20.55 -39.49 -62.04
C GLU A 265 19.05 -39.35 -62.32
N LYS A 266 18.73 -38.87 -63.52
CA LYS A 266 17.34 -38.76 -63.98
C LYS A 266 16.93 -40.13 -64.52
N PRO A 267 15.76 -40.69 -64.16
CA PRO A 267 14.99 -41.46 -65.13
C PRO A 267 14.77 -40.56 -66.35
N GLN A 268 14.81 -41.12 -67.56
CA GLN A 268 14.62 -40.33 -68.79
C GLN A 268 13.29 -39.55 -68.78
N ASP A 269 13.26 -38.47 -69.57
CA ASP A 269 12.10 -37.60 -69.85
C ASP A 269 11.80 -36.48 -68.83
N ALA A 270 12.60 -35.40 -68.92
CA ALA A 270 12.15 -34.01 -68.70
C ALA A 270 13.22 -33.02 -69.22
N GLU A 271 12.88 -32.15 -70.17
CA GLU A 271 13.78 -31.11 -70.68
C GLU A 271 14.01 -29.94 -69.69
N ASN A 272 15.09 -29.20 -69.90
CA ASN A 272 15.38 -27.86 -69.35
C ASN A 272 15.27 -27.66 -67.82
N VAL A 273 16.21 -28.28 -67.09
CA VAL A 273 16.83 -27.63 -65.91
C VAL A 273 18.34 -27.85 -65.99
N THR A 274 19.11 -26.79 -66.20
CA THR A 274 20.58 -26.85 -66.24
C THR A 274 21.12 -27.18 -64.84
N LYS A 275 21.64 -28.40 -64.68
CA LYS A 275 22.28 -28.86 -63.43
C LYS A 275 23.64 -28.18 -63.27
N THR A 276 23.70 -27.04 -62.58
CA THR A 276 24.98 -26.39 -62.26
C THR A 276 25.63 -27.07 -61.06
N SER A 277 26.63 -27.92 -61.30
CA SER A 277 27.57 -28.31 -60.24
C SER A 277 28.26 -27.06 -59.71
N GLN A 278 28.44 -26.95 -58.39
CA GLN A 278 29.16 -25.80 -57.81
C GLN A 278 30.62 -25.84 -58.30
N LYS A 279 31.04 -24.77 -58.96
CA LYS A 279 32.40 -24.58 -59.46
C LYS A 279 33.11 -23.49 -58.68
N ILE A 280 34.43 -23.59 -58.57
CA ILE A 280 35.28 -22.65 -57.85
C ILE A 280 36.53 -22.32 -58.66
N SER A 281 36.93 -21.05 -58.59
CA SER A 281 38.23 -20.58 -59.09
C SER A 281 39.02 -20.01 -57.92
N LEU A 282 40.29 -20.41 -57.81
CA LEU A 282 41.12 -20.17 -56.63
C LEU A 282 42.60 -20.27 -57.03
N ASP A 283 43.42 -19.29 -56.66
CA ASP A 283 44.88 -19.34 -56.84
C ASP A 283 45.52 -19.15 -55.46
N ILE A 284 46.22 -20.18 -54.97
CA ILE A 284 46.84 -20.21 -53.65
C ILE A 284 48.26 -20.77 -53.76
N GLU A 285 49.18 -20.15 -53.03
CA GLU A 285 50.58 -20.56 -52.91
C GLU A 285 50.96 -20.73 -51.43
N ASN A 286 51.66 -21.82 -51.10
CA ASN A 286 52.22 -22.13 -49.79
C ASN A 286 51.23 -22.08 -48.59
N GLU A 287 50.01 -22.60 -48.70
CA GLU A 287 49.05 -22.69 -47.57
C GLU A 287 48.86 -24.13 -47.04
N PRO A 288 48.49 -24.35 -45.77
CA PRO A 288 48.09 -25.65 -45.25
C PRO A 288 46.89 -26.23 -46.01
N VAL A 289 46.90 -27.55 -46.25
CA VAL A 289 45.77 -28.28 -46.86
C VAL A 289 44.47 -28.03 -46.10
N GLN A 290 44.56 -27.89 -44.77
CA GLN A 290 43.43 -27.54 -43.89
C GLN A 290 42.80 -26.19 -44.22
N ASP A 291 43.59 -25.13 -44.37
CA ASP A 291 43.04 -23.80 -44.61
C ASP A 291 42.47 -23.68 -46.01
N VAL A 292 43.14 -24.25 -47.02
CA VAL A 292 42.61 -24.39 -48.39
C VAL A 292 41.27 -25.13 -48.40
N PHE A 293 41.16 -26.27 -47.69
CA PHE A 293 39.90 -27.02 -47.58
C PHE A 293 38.79 -26.19 -46.94
N ASN A 294 39.10 -25.48 -45.85
CA ASN A 294 38.14 -24.61 -45.17
C ASN A 294 37.75 -23.38 -46.03
N TYR A 295 38.64 -22.83 -46.86
CA TYR A 295 38.29 -21.77 -47.82
C TYR A 295 37.31 -22.28 -48.88
N VAL A 296 37.55 -23.48 -49.44
CA VAL A 296 36.65 -24.10 -50.43
C VAL A 296 35.26 -24.34 -49.82
N LEU A 297 35.18 -24.84 -48.58
CA LEU A 297 33.90 -24.98 -47.87
C LEU A 297 33.17 -23.64 -47.67
N ARG A 298 33.88 -22.59 -47.21
CA ARG A 298 33.29 -21.25 -46.99
C ARG A 298 32.77 -20.63 -48.29
N LEU A 299 33.53 -20.73 -49.38
CA LEU A 299 33.19 -20.14 -50.68
C LEU A 299 32.05 -20.90 -51.39
N SER A 300 32.01 -22.23 -51.26
CA SER A 300 30.91 -23.06 -51.79
C SER A 300 29.64 -23.02 -50.90
N GLY A 301 29.78 -22.62 -49.63
CA GLY A 301 28.70 -22.63 -48.65
C GLY A 301 28.30 -24.02 -48.19
N LEU A 302 29.21 -25.00 -48.28
CA LEU A 302 29.00 -26.38 -47.86
C LEU A 302 29.27 -26.55 -46.36
N GLU A 303 28.40 -27.31 -45.69
CA GLU A 303 28.63 -27.81 -44.34
C GLU A 303 29.58 -29.00 -44.37
N ALA A 304 30.43 -29.13 -43.37
CA ALA A 304 31.32 -30.27 -43.21
C ALA A 304 31.40 -30.74 -41.75
N ASN A 305 31.61 -32.04 -41.54
CA ASN A 305 31.88 -32.61 -40.24
C ASN A 305 32.85 -33.80 -40.36
N ARG A 306 33.78 -33.94 -39.43
CA ARG A 306 34.79 -35.00 -39.41
C ARG A 306 34.44 -36.06 -38.38
N SER A 307 34.22 -37.29 -38.83
CA SER A 307 34.11 -38.47 -37.98
C SER A 307 35.32 -39.37 -38.18
N GLY A 308 36.29 -39.27 -37.27
CA GLY A 308 37.55 -40.02 -37.31
C GLY A 308 38.36 -39.75 -38.60
N ARG A 309 38.35 -40.74 -39.51
CA ARG A 309 39.04 -40.70 -40.81
C ARG A 309 38.18 -40.22 -41.98
N THR A 310 36.88 -40.02 -41.80
CA THR A 310 35.96 -39.64 -42.87
C THR A 310 35.37 -38.25 -42.61
N ILE A 311 35.36 -37.40 -43.62
CA ILE A 311 34.70 -36.11 -43.61
C ILE A 311 33.41 -36.20 -44.41
N PHE A 312 32.28 -35.91 -43.77
CA PHE A 312 31.00 -35.70 -44.44
C PHE A 312 30.93 -34.25 -44.89
N VAL A 313 30.61 -34.00 -46.16
CA VAL A 313 30.43 -32.65 -46.72
C VAL A 313 29.13 -32.58 -47.51
N GLY A 314 28.38 -31.50 -47.41
CA GLY A 314 27.16 -31.32 -48.20
C GLY A 314 26.52 -29.94 -48.06
N THR A 315 25.53 -29.63 -48.89
CA THR A 315 24.75 -28.37 -48.76
C THR A 315 23.84 -28.38 -47.53
N GLN A 316 23.41 -29.57 -47.11
CA GLN A 316 22.65 -29.81 -45.89
C GLN A 316 22.97 -31.24 -45.42
N LEU A 317 23.79 -31.36 -44.37
CA LEU A 317 24.13 -32.68 -43.82
C LEU A 317 22.92 -33.28 -43.04
N PRO A 318 22.70 -34.61 -43.09
CA PRO A 318 21.75 -35.27 -42.19
C PRO A 318 22.11 -35.01 -40.72
N ASN A 319 21.12 -34.99 -39.83
CA ASN A 319 21.36 -34.68 -38.40
C ASN A 319 22.34 -35.64 -37.72
N SER A 320 22.43 -36.90 -38.18
CA SER A 320 23.41 -37.90 -37.71
C SER A 320 24.85 -37.65 -38.20
N SER A 321 25.02 -36.85 -39.25
CA SER A 321 26.32 -36.45 -39.81
C SER A 321 26.71 -35.02 -39.41
N ARG A 322 25.85 -34.27 -38.72
CA ARG A 322 26.14 -32.92 -38.20
C ARG A 322 26.68 -33.00 -36.77
N ASP A 323 27.56 -32.07 -36.43
CA ASP A 323 27.93 -31.81 -35.05
C ASP A 323 26.85 -30.92 -34.40
N LEU A 324 25.90 -31.55 -33.72
CA LEU A 324 24.76 -30.88 -33.07
C LEU A 324 24.81 -31.10 -31.56
N VAL A 325 24.73 -30.01 -30.81
CA VAL A 325 24.60 -30.00 -29.35
C VAL A 325 23.23 -29.45 -28.98
N MET A 326 22.59 -30.13 -28.03
CA MET A 326 21.36 -29.67 -27.37
C MET A 326 21.71 -29.05 -26.02
N ARG A 327 21.16 -27.87 -25.70
CA ARG A 327 21.33 -27.25 -24.39
C ARG A 327 20.01 -26.64 -23.90
N ASN A 328 19.48 -27.19 -22.82
CA ASN A 328 18.33 -26.61 -22.12
C ASN A 328 18.81 -25.57 -21.09
N LEU A 329 18.10 -24.45 -21.02
CA LEU A 329 18.36 -23.31 -20.16
C LEU A 329 17.04 -22.87 -19.53
N ARG A 330 17.03 -22.66 -18.22
CA ARG A 330 15.89 -22.01 -17.53
C ARG A 330 16.22 -20.54 -17.29
N LEU A 331 15.31 -19.65 -17.69
CA LEU A 331 15.45 -18.20 -17.53
C LEU A 331 14.81 -17.74 -16.21
N ASN A 332 15.38 -16.72 -15.59
CA ASN A 332 15.05 -16.28 -14.23
C ASN A 332 14.46 -14.86 -14.17
N GLN A 333 14.80 -14.00 -15.12
CA GLN A 333 14.51 -12.55 -15.14
C GLN A 333 13.80 -12.14 -16.44
N VAL A 334 13.94 -12.94 -17.49
CA VAL A 334 13.36 -12.72 -18.82
C VAL A 334 12.40 -13.86 -19.17
N THR A 335 11.32 -13.53 -19.88
CA THR A 335 10.37 -14.53 -20.37
C THR A 335 10.90 -15.20 -21.64
N VAL A 336 10.58 -16.48 -21.81
CA VAL A 336 10.92 -17.28 -23.00
C VAL A 336 10.56 -16.55 -24.31
N GLY A 337 9.40 -15.90 -24.39
CA GLY A 337 8.99 -15.15 -25.59
C GLY A 337 9.96 -14.00 -25.96
N VAL A 338 10.43 -13.23 -24.98
CA VAL A 338 11.41 -12.14 -25.22
C VAL A 338 12.77 -12.71 -25.62
N ALA A 339 13.22 -13.77 -24.94
CA ALA A 339 14.47 -14.45 -25.25
C ALA A 339 14.49 -15.06 -26.66
N LEU A 340 13.39 -15.71 -27.07
CA LEU A 340 13.26 -16.29 -28.41
C LEU A 340 13.15 -15.23 -29.50
N ASN A 341 12.37 -14.16 -29.30
CA ASN A 341 12.32 -13.03 -30.23
C ASN A 341 13.72 -12.44 -30.47
N PHE A 342 14.54 -12.32 -29.42
CA PHE A 342 15.92 -11.84 -29.51
C PHE A 342 16.82 -12.80 -30.30
N LEU A 343 16.74 -14.12 -30.07
CA LEU A 343 17.49 -15.12 -30.85
C LEU A 343 17.06 -15.17 -32.33
N VAL A 344 15.77 -15.00 -32.62
CA VAL A 344 15.25 -14.91 -33.99
C VAL A 344 15.77 -13.65 -34.70
N ALA A 345 15.87 -12.51 -33.99
CA ALA A 345 16.49 -11.29 -34.49
C ALA A 345 18.01 -11.43 -34.76
N LEU A 346 18.67 -12.43 -34.16
CA LEU A 346 20.05 -12.83 -34.44
C LEU A 346 20.16 -13.96 -35.50
N GLY A 347 19.03 -14.42 -36.06
CA GLY A 347 18.99 -15.37 -37.18
C GLY A 347 18.53 -16.80 -36.88
N ALA A 348 18.21 -17.11 -35.62
CA ALA A 348 17.77 -18.44 -35.23
C ALA A 348 16.35 -18.76 -35.75
N GLU A 349 16.06 -20.05 -35.89
CA GLU A 349 14.72 -20.57 -36.12
C GLU A 349 14.09 -20.91 -34.78
N SER A 350 12.96 -20.29 -34.44
CA SER A 350 12.30 -20.46 -33.15
C SER A 350 10.99 -21.25 -33.26
N ALA A 351 10.70 -22.02 -32.21
CA ALA A 351 9.38 -22.57 -31.93
C ALA A 351 8.99 -22.24 -30.48
N VAL A 352 7.84 -21.61 -30.28
CA VAL A 352 7.31 -21.29 -28.94
C VAL A 352 6.10 -22.17 -28.67
N SER A 353 6.12 -22.95 -27.59
CA SER A 353 4.94 -23.63 -27.07
C SER A 353 4.24 -22.71 -26.07
N ARG A 354 2.99 -22.33 -26.36
CA ARG A 354 2.19 -21.42 -25.52
C ARG A 354 0.76 -21.91 -25.34
N GLU A 355 0.21 -21.62 -24.16
CA GLU A 355 -1.22 -21.81 -23.88
C GLU A 355 -1.97 -20.57 -24.36
N ARG A 356 -2.95 -20.76 -25.23
CA ARG A 356 -3.80 -19.70 -25.77
C ARG A 356 -5.25 -19.96 -25.38
N LEU A 357 -5.89 -18.93 -24.84
CA LEU A 357 -7.34 -18.91 -24.66
C LEU A 357 -7.99 -18.77 -26.05
N VAL A 358 -8.72 -19.81 -26.46
CA VAL A 358 -9.50 -19.83 -27.70
C VAL A 358 -10.95 -19.65 -27.33
N THR A 359 -11.47 -18.44 -27.56
CA THR A 359 -12.89 -18.15 -27.40
C THR A 359 -13.63 -18.58 -28.66
N SER A 360 -14.21 -19.77 -28.60
CA SER A 360 -15.12 -20.28 -29.63
C SER A 360 -16.51 -19.66 -29.45
N VAL A 361 -17.07 -19.18 -30.55
CA VAL A 361 -18.40 -18.57 -30.61
C VAL A 361 -19.29 -19.51 -31.40
N ASN A 362 -20.07 -20.33 -30.69
CA ASN A 362 -20.92 -21.34 -31.32
C ASN A 362 -22.38 -20.86 -31.28
N ALA A 363 -22.97 -20.65 -32.45
CA ALA A 363 -24.38 -20.28 -32.58
C ALA A 363 -25.21 -21.57 -32.52
N VAL A 364 -25.90 -21.80 -31.40
CA VAL A 364 -26.82 -22.94 -31.27
C VAL A 364 -28.17 -22.53 -31.87
N PRO A 365 -28.62 -23.13 -32.99
CA PRO A 365 -29.93 -22.85 -33.54
C PRO A 365 -31.00 -23.45 -32.62
N VAL A 366 -31.78 -22.59 -31.97
CA VAL A 366 -32.97 -23.04 -31.24
C VAL A 366 -34.07 -23.40 -32.25
N GLY A 367 -34.48 -24.67 -32.25
CA GLY A 367 -35.55 -25.15 -33.11
C GLY A 367 -36.90 -24.57 -32.70
N GLY A 368 -37.50 -23.74 -33.57
CA GLY A 368 -38.86 -23.23 -33.42
C GLY A 368 -38.96 -21.71 -33.34
N ALA A 369 -39.31 -21.09 -34.48
CA ALA A 369 -40.02 -19.81 -34.61
C ALA A 369 -39.57 -18.58 -33.78
N ALA A 370 -38.32 -18.52 -33.30
CA ALA A 370 -37.75 -17.34 -32.64
C ALA A 370 -36.51 -16.83 -33.41
N THR A 371 -36.61 -15.63 -33.99
CA THR A 371 -35.60 -15.01 -34.86
C THR A 371 -34.45 -14.35 -34.07
N THR A 372 -33.86 -15.07 -33.12
CA THR A 372 -32.60 -14.64 -32.47
C THR A 372 -31.79 -15.87 -32.06
N ALA A 373 -30.68 -16.12 -32.76
CA ALA A 373 -29.76 -17.19 -32.39
C ALA A 373 -29.07 -16.84 -31.05
N VAL A 374 -29.06 -17.80 -30.11
CA VAL A 374 -28.34 -17.63 -28.85
C VAL A 374 -26.86 -17.93 -29.10
N THR A 375 -26.07 -16.87 -29.18
CA THR A 375 -24.61 -16.94 -29.31
C THR A 375 -24.00 -17.46 -28.00
N GLN A 376 -23.62 -18.73 -27.95
CA GLN A 376 -22.88 -19.27 -26.81
C GLN A 376 -21.38 -19.07 -27.01
N THR A 377 -20.78 -18.31 -26.11
CA THR A 377 -19.34 -18.02 -26.10
C THR A 377 -18.66 -18.96 -25.11
N GLN A 378 -17.90 -19.93 -25.60
CA GLN A 378 -17.11 -20.85 -24.77
C GLN A 378 -15.62 -20.56 -24.95
N THR A 379 -14.92 -20.27 -23.85
CA THR A 379 -13.47 -20.07 -23.85
C THR A 379 -12.78 -21.32 -23.33
N THR A 380 -12.04 -22.00 -24.20
CA THR A 380 -11.18 -23.15 -23.87
C THR A 380 -9.72 -22.72 -23.89
N THR A 381 -8.86 -23.45 -23.17
CA THR A 381 -7.40 -23.27 -23.22
C THR A 381 -6.80 -24.33 -24.12
N GLU A 382 -6.11 -23.93 -25.20
CA GLU A 382 -5.41 -24.83 -26.11
C GLU A 382 -3.91 -24.54 -26.10
N THR A 383 -3.08 -25.59 -26.10
CA THR A 383 -1.63 -25.44 -26.24
C THR A 383 -1.26 -25.46 -27.72
N LYS A 384 -0.65 -24.38 -28.21
CA LYS A 384 -0.23 -24.25 -29.61
C LYS A 384 1.27 -23.98 -29.71
N ILE A 385 1.90 -24.60 -30.71
CA ILE A 385 3.28 -24.31 -31.12
C ILE A 385 3.23 -23.25 -32.23
N GLU A 386 3.91 -22.12 -32.02
CA GLU A 386 4.08 -21.06 -33.01
C GLU A 386 5.54 -21.00 -33.45
N THR A 387 5.80 -21.20 -34.75
CA THR A 387 7.15 -21.10 -35.32
C THR A 387 7.42 -19.68 -35.80
N GLN A 388 8.64 -19.20 -35.58
CA GLN A 388 9.09 -17.85 -35.92
C GLN A 388 10.45 -17.90 -36.60
N ARG A 389 10.58 -17.22 -37.74
CA ARG A 389 11.81 -17.12 -38.52
C ARG A 389 11.82 -15.78 -39.24
N ILE A 390 12.94 -15.07 -39.17
CA ILE A 390 13.18 -13.88 -40.00
C ILE A 390 13.97 -14.32 -41.25
N THR A 391 13.55 -13.79 -42.41
CA THR A 391 14.28 -13.92 -43.67
C THR A 391 15.05 -12.63 -43.90
N TYR A 392 16.36 -12.75 -44.07
CA TYR A 392 17.27 -11.64 -44.34
C TYR A 392 17.59 -11.66 -45.83
N THR A 393 17.55 -10.50 -46.49
CA THR A 393 17.82 -10.36 -47.93
C THR A 393 19.31 -10.23 -48.21
N ASP A 394 20.00 -9.38 -47.44
CA ASP A 394 21.32 -8.85 -47.83
C ASP A 394 22.47 -9.54 -47.09
N SER A 395 22.20 -10.29 -46.01
CA SER A 395 23.23 -10.96 -45.21
C SER A 395 22.73 -12.28 -44.60
N LYS A 396 23.66 -13.20 -44.34
CA LYS A 396 23.39 -14.40 -43.53
C LYS A 396 23.57 -14.02 -42.04
N PRO A 397 22.54 -14.16 -41.20
CA PRO A 397 22.62 -13.75 -39.80
C PRO A 397 23.44 -14.74 -38.96
N ILE A 398 23.94 -14.27 -37.81
CA ILE A 398 25.00 -14.93 -37.02
C ILE A 398 24.57 -16.31 -36.49
N LEU A 399 23.29 -16.48 -36.14
CA LEU A 399 22.73 -17.74 -35.61
C LEU A 399 21.94 -18.55 -36.66
N ARG A 400 22.22 -18.35 -37.97
CA ARG A 400 21.53 -19.08 -39.03
C ARG A 400 21.77 -20.59 -38.92
N GLY A 401 20.69 -21.34 -38.69
CA GLY A 401 20.74 -22.80 -38.51
C GLY A 401 20.74 -23.25 -37.05
N LEU A 402 20.76 -22.32 -36.09
CA LEU A 402 20.37 -22.60 -34.71
C LEU A 402 18.84 -22.76 -34.62
N GLN A 403 18.38 -23.84 -34.01
CA GLN A 403 16.98 -24.04 -33.64
C GLN A 403 16.81 -23.75 -32.15
N ALA A 404 15.82 -22.94 -31.79
CA ALA A 404 15.50 -22.57 -30.41
C ALA A 404 14.03 -22.91 -30.11
N SER A 405 13.79 -23.93 -29.29
CA SER A 405 12.45 -24.31 -28.84
C SER A 405 12.24 -23.85 -27.41
N GLY A 406 11.15 -23.15 -27.10
CA GLY A 406 10.86 -22.72 -25.72
C GLY A 406 9.48 -23.13 -25.22
N ASP A 407 9.43 -23.39 -23.92
CA ASP A 407 8.23 -23.73 -23.16
C ASP A 407 7.92 -22.59 -22.18
N GLU A 408 6.86 -21.82 -22.47
CA GLU A 408 6.45 -20.68 -21.64
C GLU A 408 6.02 -21.12 -20.22
N ARG A 409 5.47 -22.34 -20.05
CA ARG A 409 5.02 -22.88 -18.76
C ARG A 409 6.18 -23.19 -17.81
N THR A 410 7.33 -23.61 -18.32
CA THR A 410 8.54 -23.85 -17.48
C THR A 410 9.52 -22.68 -17.48
N ASN A 411 9.26 -21.65 -18.28
CA ASN A 411 10.18 -20.57 -18.63
C ASN A 411 11.57 -21.11 -19.04
N SER A 412 11.59 -22.12 -19.91
CA SER A 412 12.82 -22.74 -20.41
C SER A 412 12.99 -22.62 -21.92
N VAL A 413 14.24 -22.51 -22.36
CA VAL A 413 14.67 -22.48 -23.76
C VAL A 413 15.61 -23.65 -24.01
N THR A 414 15.34 -24.40 -25.08
CA THR A 414 16.13 -25.51 -25.59
C THR A 414 16.77 -25.06 -26.90
N LEU A 415 18.10 -24.97 -26.89
CA LEU A 415 18.91 -24.63 -28.06
C LEU A 415 19.44 -25.90 -28.71
N ILE A 416 19.36 -26.00 -30.04
CA ILE A 416 19.83 -27.12 -30.84
C ILE A 416 20.58 -26.56 -32.05
N GLY A 417 21.87 -26.85 -32.18
CA GLY A 417 22.71 -26.34 -33.28
C GLY A 417 24.16 -26.75 -33.10
N SER A 418 25.07 -26.18 -33.90
CA SER A 418 26.51 -26.44 -33.70
C SER A 418 26.99 -25.93 -32.34
N PRO A 419 28.02 -26.56 -31.71
CA PRO A 419 28.47 -26.20 -30.38
C PRO A 419 28.76 -24.69 -30.23
N LYS A 420 29.42 -24.11 -31.24
CA LYS A 420 29.77 -22.69 -31.30
C LYS A 420 28.53 -21.78 -31.36
N MET A 421 27.52 -22.10 -32.16
CA MET A 421 26.27 -21.32 -32.21
C MET A 421 25.49 -21.40 -30.89
N VAL A 422 25.45 -22.58 -30.27
CA VAL A 422 24.82 -22.77 -28.95
C VAL A 422 25.56 -21.98 -27.88
N GLU A 423 26.89 -21.94 -27.88
CA GLU A 423 27.68 -21.13 -26.96
C GLU A 423 27.44 -19.62 -27.13
N MET A 424 27.42 -19.12 -28.38
CA MET A 424 27.08 -17.72 -28.68
C MET A 424 25.66 -17.35 -28.22
N ALA A 425 24.68 -18.22 -28.45
CA ALA A 425 23.32 -18.01 -27.96
C ALA A 425 23.24 -18.05 -26.42
N VAL A 426 24.00 -18.92 -25.75
CA VAL A 426 24.08 -18.97 -24.27
C VAL A 426 24.70 -17.70 -23.70
N SER A 427 25.78 -17.17 -24.28
CA SER A 427 26.41 -15.93 -23.79
C SER A 427 25.45 -14.75 -23.91
N GLN A 428 24.77 -14.63 -25.06
CA GLN A 428 23.72 -13.63 -25.31
C GLN A 428 22.55 -13.74 -24.33
N LEU A 429 22.00 -14.95 -24.13
CA LEU A 429 20.92 -15.15 -23.15
C LEU A 429 21.34 -14.85 -21.71
N ARG A 430 22.61 -15.05 -21.34
CA ARG A 430 23.14 -14.67 -20.01
C ARG A 430 23.21 -13.16 -19.80
N GLN A 431 23.46 -12.37 -20.85
CA GLN A 431 23.40 -10.91 -20.78
C GLN A 431 21.96 -10.40 -20.68
N LEU A 432 21.03 -11.10 -21.31
CA LEU A 432 19.60 -10.79 -21.24
C LEU A 432 19.02 -11.13 -19.85
N ASP A 433 19.37 -12.29 -19.29
CA ASP A 433 18.86 -12.81 -18.00
C ASP A 433 19.60 -12.26 -16.75
N ILE A 434 20.12 -11.03 -16.82
CA ILE A 434 20.73 -10.35 -15.67
C ILE A 434 19.70 -10.00 -14.59
N ARG A 435 20.11 -10.06 -13.32
CA ARG A 435 19.26 -9.64 -12.20
C ARG A 435 18.95 -8.14 -12.31
N ARG A 436 17.68 -7.79 -12.34
CA ARG A 436 17.27 -6.38 -12.28
C ARG A 436 17.39 -5.86 -10.85
N ARG A 437 17.88 -4.62 -10.69
CA ARG A 437 18.02 -3.98 -9.38
C ARG A 437 16.68 -3.66 -8.74
N GLN A 438 16.70 -3.43 -7.43
CA GLN A 438 15.55 -2.98 -6.65
C GLN A 438 15.88 -1.68 -5.92
N VAL A 439 14.86 -0.86 -5.68
CA VAL A 439 14.98 0.40 -4.94
C VAL A 439 13.83 0.49 -3.92
N VAL A 440 14.18 0.86 -2.69
CA VAL A 440 13.25 1.29 -1.66
C VAL A 440 12.89 2.74 -1.95
N VAL A 441 11.61 3.03 -2.18
CA VAL A 441 11.11 4.39 -2.37
C VAL A 441 10.35 4.79 -1.10
N ASN A 442 10.97 5.65 -0.29
CA ASN A 442 10.31 6.31 0.82
C ASN A 442 9.66 7.61 0.32
N VAL A 443 8.36 7.75 0.54
CA VAL A 443 7.63 8.99 0.27
C VAL A 443 7.13 9.51 1.61
N LYS A 444 7.28 10.80 1.87
CA LYS A 444 6.73 11.46 3.05
C LYS A 444 5.76 12.54 2.61
N ILE A 445 4.54 12.49 3.13
CA ILE A 445 3.49 13.43 2.78
C ILE A 445 3.04 14.13 4.04
N ILE A 446 3.15 15.45 4.03
CA ILE A 446 2.77 16.33 5.14
C ILE A 446 1.67 17.25 4.61
N ASP A 447 0.45 17.09 5.14
CA ASP A 447 -0.68 18.00 4.92
C ASP A 447 -0.95 18.74 6.23
N VAL A 448 -0.89 20.07 6.19
CA VAL A 448 -1.09 20.96 7.33
C VAL A 448 -2.26 21.88 7.02
N ASN A 449 -3.22 21.96 7.94
CA ASN A 449 -4.29 22.95 7.91
C ASN A 449 -4.28 23.73 9.24
N LEU A 450 -4.09 25.04 9.15
CA LEU A 450 -4.10 25.98 10.26
C LEU A 450 -5.30 26.92 10.07
N THR A 451 -6.24 26.90 11.01
CA THR A 451 -7.40 27.79 11.03
C THR A 451 -7.34 28.70 12.26
N GLY A 452 -7.55 30.00 12.05
CA GLY A 452 -7.65 31.00 13.10
C GLY A 452 -8.88 31.86 12.89
N THR A 453 -9.86 31.73 13.77
CA THR A 453 -11.07 32.56 13.78
C THR A 453 -11.01 33.51 14.98
N GLN A 454 -11.15 34.81 14.71
CA GLN A 454 -11.26 35.86 15.71
C GLN A 454 -12.62 36.53 15.54
N ASP A 455 -13.48 36.37 16.53
CA ASP A 455 -14.84 36.90 16.54
C ASP A 455 -15.01 37.91 17.67
N TYR A 456 -15.18 39.17 17.27
CA TYR A 456 -15.48 40.28 18.18
C TYR A 456 -16.90 40.75 17.90
N ASN A 457 -17.80 40.58 18.87
CA ASN A 457 -19.22 40.84 18.74
C ASN A 457 -19.76 41.56 19.98
N THR A 458 -20.47 42.67 19.78
CA THR A 458 -21.19 43.37 20.84
C THR A 458 -22.66 43.42 20.48
N SER A 459 -23.53 43.08 21.43
CA SER A 459 -24.97 43.31 21.31
C SER A 459 -25.54 43.93 22.58
N PHE A 460 -26.41 44.92 22.44
CA PHE A 460 -27.06 45.56 23.57
C PHE A 460 -28.41 46.14 23.17
N SER A 461 -29.30 46.24 24.15
CA SER A 461 -30.63 46.80 24.00
C SER A 461 -31.04 47.64 25.20
N PHE A 462 -31.79 48.69 24.94
CA PHE A 462 -32.39 49.53 25.98
C PHE A 462 -33.73 50.11 25.49
N GLY A 463 -34.65 50.31 26.43
CA GLY A 463 -35.93 50.98 26.19
C GLY A 463 -36.02 52.31 26.92
N VAL A 464 -36.59 53.33 26.28
CA VAL A 464 -36.94 54.63 26.88
C VAL A 464 -38.41 54.91 26.59
N GLY A 465 -39.27 54.87 27.61
CA GLY A 465 -40.72 54.94 27.43
C GLY A 465 -41.24 53.79 26.56
N ASN A 466 -41.94 54.14 25.48
CA ASN A 466 -42.43 53.21 24.45
C ASN A 466 -41.47 53.12 23.24
N THR A 467 -40.18 53.41 23.41
CA THR A 467 -39.19 53.33 22.33
C THR A 467 -38.10 52.32 22.69
N PHE A 468 -37.64 51.56 21.69
CA PHE A 468 -36.64 50.50 21.87
C PHE A 468 -35.49 50.67 20.86
N PHE A 469 -34.27 50.65 21.40
CA PHE A 469 -33.05 50.50 20.63
C PHE A 469 -32.48 49.10 20.84
N VAL A 470 -32.13 48.43 19.77
CA VAL A 470 -31.36 47.17 19.78
C VAL A 470 -30.23 47.30 18.78
N ASN A 471 -29.00 47.04 19.22
CA ASN A 471 -27.85 46.75 18.35
C ASN A 471 -27.49 45.28 18.56
N ASP A 472 -27.54 44.46 17.52
CA ASP A 472 -27.03 43.08 17.54
C ASP A 472 -25.98 42.91 16.44
N GLY A 473 -24.70 42.83 16.85
CA GLY A 473 -23.59 42.58 15.94
C GLY A 473 -23.38 43.66 14.87
N GLY A 474 -23.68 44.92 15.18
CA GLY A 474 -23.51 46.05 14.26
C GLY A 474 -24.68 46.30 13.33
N ALA A 475 -25.78 45.55 13.44
CA ALA A 475 -27.08 45.92 12.88
C ALA A 475 -27.96 46.51 13.99
N ALA A 476 -28.65 47.63 13.72
CA ALA A 476 -29.50 48.28 14.71
C ALA A 476 -30.95 48.43 14.24
N ALA A 477 -31.89 48.24 15.16
CA ALA A 477 -33.31 48.48 14.98
C ALA A 477 -33.81 49.53 15.99
N PHE A 478 -34.67 50.44 15.49
CA PHE A 478 -35.30 51.51 16.26
C PHE A 478 -36.82 51.34 16.14
N ASN A 479 -37.47 50.92 17.23
CA ASN A 479 -38.92 50.71 17.26
C ASN A 479 -39.59 51.78 18.15
N PHE A 480 -40.70 52.34 17.68
CA PHE A 480 -41.50 53.34 18.38
C PHE A 480 -42.93 52.82 18.60
N GLY A 481 -43.47 52.96 19.81
CA GLY A 481 -44.83 52.55 20.19
C GLY A 481 -44.93 51.19 20.88
N ASN A 482 -46.16 50.66 21.00
CA ASN A 482 -46.45 49.39 21.70
C ASN A 482 -46.09 48.13 20.89
N VAL A 483 -45.15 48.24 19.94
CA VAL A 483 -44.63 47.11 19.16
C VAL A 483 -43.62 46.32 19.99
N ASN A 484 -43.46 45.02 19.68
CA ASN A 484 -42.56 44.13 20.39
C ASN A 484 -41.10 44.65 20.30
N PRO A 485 -40.27 44.52 21.36
CA PRO A 485 -38.84 44.77 21.26
C PRO A 485 -38.23 43.92 20.12
N PRO A 486 -37.30 44.49 19.31
CA PRO A 486 -36.68 43.77 18.22
C PRO A 486 -36.02 42.47 18.69
N THR A 487 -36.32 41.36 18.00
CA THR A 487 -35.55 40.12 18.11
C THR A 487 -34.41 40.11 17.10
N LYS A 488 -33.45 39.20 17.29
CA LYS A 488 -32.34 38.95 16.35
C LYS A 488 -32.82 38.86 14.90
N ASP A 489 -33.89 38.10 14.67
CA ASP A 489 -34.46 37.87 13.33
C ASP A 489 -35.06 39.17 12.72
N THR A 490 -35.71 40.02 13.53
CA THR A 490 -36.25 41.30 13.04
C THR A 490 -35.14 42.30 12.69
N VAL A 491 -34.03 42.29 13.44
CA VAL A 491 -32.86 43.16 13.19
C VAL A 491 -32.16 42.79 11.87
N THR A 492 -32.14 41.49 11.50
CA THR A 492 -31.54 41.03 10.25
C THR A 492 -32.50 40.96 9.05
N GLY A 493 -33.81 40.82 9.29
CA GLY A 493 -34.82 40.56 8.26
C GLY A 493 -35.70 41.77 7.89
N ASN A 494 -35.64 42.87 8.65
CA ASN A 494 -36.40 44.11 8.42
C ASN A 494 -37.94 43.91 8.39
N VAL A 495 -38.46 42.89 9.08
CA VAL A 495 -39.90 42.58 9.13
C VAL A 495 -40.56 43.27 10.33
N LEU A 496 -41.35 44.31 10.05
CA LEU A 496 -42.18 45.01 11.04
C LEU A 496 -43.50 44.25 11.29
N SER A 497 -43.46 43.13 12.01
CA SER A 497 -44.67 42.42 12.45
C SER A 497 -45.20 42.97 13.78
N PRO A 498 -46.53 43.19 13.92
CA PRO A 498 -47.13 43.41 15.23
C PRO A 498 -46.97 42.16 16.11
N ALA A 499 -47.10 42.33 17.44
CA ALA A 499 -46.85 41.26 18.41
C ALA A 499 -47.88 40.12 18.30
N ILE A 500 -47.52 39.03 17.60
CA ILE A 500 -48.30 37.80 17.61
C ILE A 500 -47.89 36.98 18.83
N ILE A 501 -48.79 36.87 19.82
CA ILE A 501 -48.58 36.04 21.01
C ILE A 501 -48.59 34.58 20.59
N LYS A 502 -47.42 33.91 20.57
CA LYS A 502 -47.37 32.45 20.48
C LYS A 502 -47.83 31.82 21.80
N ALA A 503 -48.64 30.78 21.69
CA ALA A 503 -49.12 30.00 22.81
C ALA A 503 -47.97 29.53 23.73
N PRO A 504 -48.14 29.54 25.08
CA PRO A 504 -47.12 29.00 25.99
C PRO A 504 -46.94 27.47 25.90
N VAL A 505 -47.80 26.78 25.14
CA VAL A 505 -47.82 25.31 25.01
C VAL A 505 -47.14 24.90 23.70
N PRO A 506 -46.08 24.06 23.73
CA PRO A 506 -45.45 23.55 22.52
C PRO A 506 -46.45 22.78 21.64
N GLY A 507 -46.54 23.14 20.36
CA GLY A 507 -47.31 22.40 19.35
C GLY A 507 -48.75 22.86 19.11
N GLN A 508 -49.25 23.90 19.80
CA GLN A 508 -50.59 24.46 19.56
C GLN A 508 -50.47 25.88 18.98
N ALA A 509 -50.71 26.04 17.68
CA ALA A 509 -50.97 27.34 17.09
C ALA A 509 -52.47 27.64 17.24
N SER A 510 -52.78 28.77 17.89
CA SER A 510 -54.08 29.17 18.49
C SER A 510 -54.46 28.42 19.78
N VAL A 511 -54.91 29.19 20.79
CA VAL A 511 -55.43 28.70 22.09
C VAL A 511 -56.83 29.25 22.37
N PHE A 512 -57.52 29.71 21.32
CA PHE A 512 -58.91 30.10 21.39
C PHE A 512 -59.74 28.87 21.01
N LEU A 513 -60.60 28.43 21.92
CA LEU A 513 -61.50 27.30 21.68
C LEU A 513 -62.48 27.69 20.55
N ASP A 514 -62.41 26.97 19.44
CA ASP A 514 -63.52 26.88 18.49
C ASP A 514 -64.71 26.21 19.22
N PRO A 515 -65.90 26.83 19.27
CA PRO A 515 -67.05 26.31 20.01
C PRO A 515 -67.72 25.12 19.29
N GLN A 516 -67.03 23.99 19.22
CA GLN A 516 -67.63 22.68 18.90
C GLN A 516 -68.12 21.96 20.17
N PRO A 517 -69.12 21.06 20.08
CA PRO A 517 -70.01 20.75 21.22
C PRO A 517 -69.44 19.96 22.42
N ASN A 518 -68.16 19.57 22.42
CA ASN A 518 -67.56 18.64 23.39
C ASN A 518 -66.32 19.20 24.13
N ALA A 519 -66.36 20.47 24.57
CA ALA A 519 -65.33 21.02 25.46
C ALA A 519 -65.51 20.50 26.92
N PRO A 520 -64.42 20.21 27.68
CA PRO A 520 -64.48 19.40 28.91
C PRO A 520 -64.97 20.13 30.18
N PHE A 521 -65.51 21.34 30.06
CA PHE A 521 -66.03 22.10 31.21
C PHE A 521 -67.56 22.16 31.15
N GLY A 522 -68.19 21.37 32.02
CA GLY A 522 -69.64 21.22 32.07
C GLY A 522 -70.39 22.52 32.38
N SER A 523 -71.54 22.65 31.73
CA SER A 523 -72.66 23.57 32.00
C SER A 523 -72.61 24.36 33.32
N VAL A 524 -72.40 25.68 33.21
CA VAL A 524 -72.92 26.65 34.19
C VAL A 524 -74.05 27.43 33.53
N THR A 525 -75.29 27.10 33.92
CA THR A 525 -76.51 27.78 33.47
C THR A 525 -76.75 29.05 34.28
N SER A 526 -77.19 30.12 33.61
CA SER A 526 -77.68 31.36 34.24
C SER A 526 -79.11 31.64 33.74
N PRO A 527 -80.03 32.19 34.55
CA PRO A 527 -81.47 32.14 34.25
C PRO A 527 -81.98 33.05 33.12
N ASN A 528 -81.13 33.89 32.52
CA ASN A 528 -81.48 34.70 31.35
C ASN A 528 -80.44 34.47 30.24
N GLY A 529 -80.94 34.07 29.06
CA GLY A 529 -80.17 33.46 27.96
C GLY A 529 -79.27 34.37 27.15
N SER A 530 -78.48 35.23 27.80
CA SER A 530 -77.41 36.01 27.16
C SER A 530 -76.13 35.88 27.99
N ARG A 531 -75.20 35.02 27.55
CA ARG A 531 -73.80 35.08 28.02
C ARG A 531 -73.23 36.45 27.62
N PRO A 532 -72.60 37.20 28.54
CA PRO A 532 -71.77 38.33 28.14
C PRO A 532 -70.64 37.82 27.24
N ASP A 533 -70.32 38.59 26.20
CA ASP A 533 -69.22 38.26 25.29
C ASP A 533 -67.88 38.44 26.01
N PHE A 534 -67.33 37.32 26.47
CA PHE A 534 -65.99 37.22 27.04
C PHE A 534 -65.01 36.62 25.98
N GLY A 535 -65.03 37.17 24.76
CA GLY A 535 -64.24 36.69 23.61
C GLY A 535 -63.53 37.80 22.82
N THR A 536 -62.28 38.09 23.17
CA THR A 536 -61.45 39.13 22.53
C THR A 536 -60.94 38.72 21.14
N ASN A 537 -61.52 39.27 20.07
CA ASN A 537 -61.09 38.97 18.68
C ASN A 537 -60.32 40.08 17.94
N ALA A 538 -60.09 41.27 18.52
CA ALA A 538 -59.44 42.37 17.77
C ALA A 538 -58.60 43.41 18.55
N ASN A 539 -58.66 43.52 19.89
CA ASN A 539 -58.07 44.68 20.59
C ASN A 539 -57.08 44.30 21.72
N PRO A 540 -55.76 44.51 21.55
CA PRO A 540 -54.75 44.25 22.58
C PRO A 540 -54.65 45.35 23.67
N LEU A 541 -55.49 46.38 23.63
CA LEU A 541 -55.51 47.49 24.62
C LEU A 541 -56.64 47.38 25.66
N GLN A 542 -57.48 46.35 25.60
CA GLN A 542 -58.61 46.21 26.53
C GLN A 542 -58.11 45.67 27.89
N PRO A 543 -58.34 46.36 29.02
CA PRO A 543 -57.80 45.97 30.31
C PRO A 543 -58.51 44.74 30.89
N GLY A 544 -57.72 43.81 31.44
CA GLY A 544 -58.22 42.62 32.12
C GLY A 544 -58.72 42.93 33.53
N ILE A 545 -59.59 42.07 34.07
CA ILE A 545 -60.06 42.18 35.45
C ILE A 545 -58.92 41.72 36.37
N SER A 546 -58.44 42.60 37.25
CA SER A 546 -57.33 42.30 38.18
C SER A 546 -57.80 41.86 39.56
N SER A 547 -58.98 42.31 39.99
CA SER A 547 -59.67 41.79 41.17
C SER A 547 -61.18 41.96 41.05
N ILE A 548 -61.91 41.07 41.71
CA ILE A 548 -63.35 41.15 41.94
C ILE A 548 -63.53 41.07 43.46
N GLU A 549 -63.98 42.17 44.05
CA GLU A 549 -64.33 42.25 45.47
C GLU A 549 -65.78 42.73 45.56
N ALA A 550 -66.48 42.48 46.67
CA ALA A 550 -67.94 42.56 46.71
C ALA A 550 -68.50 43.91 46.22
N GLY A 551 -69.08 43.91 45.01
CA GLY A 551 -69.66 45.10 44.36
C GLY A 551 -68.71 45.97 43.52
N LYS A 552 -67.40 45.63 43.40
CA LYS A 552 -66.43 46.43 42.64
C LYS A 552 -65.51 45.55 41.78
N ILE A 553 -65.54 45.79 40.47
CA ILE A 553 -64.63 45.19 39.48
C ILE A 553 -63.51 46.19 39.19
N THR A 554 -62.27 45.81 39.44
CA THR A 554 -61.11 46.66 39.13
C THR A 554 -60.43 46.17 37.85
N TYR A 555 -60.42 47.02 36.83
CA TYR A 555 -59.75 46.74 35.56
C TYR A 555 -58.30 47.23 35.60
N ALA A 556 -57.36 46.40 35.15
CA ALA A 556 -55.96 46.78 34.98
C ALA A 556 -55.47 46.41 33.57
N PRO A 557 -54.60 47.21 32.95
CA PRO A 557 -53.94 46.80 31.70
C PRO A 557 -53.13 45.51 31.95
N PRO A 558 -53.09 44.57 30.98
CA PRO A 558 -52.41 43.29 31.16
C PRO A 558 -50.91 43.47 31.47
N GLY A 559 -50.49 43.02 32.65
CA GLY A 559 -49.13 43.23 33.18
C GLY A 559 -48.01 42.42 32.51
N LEU A 560 -48.25 41.82 31.34
CA LEU A 560 -47.36 40.87 30.68
C LEU A 560 -46.24 41.52 29.83
N PHE A 561 -46.10 42.84 29.87
CA PHE A 561 -44.99 43.56 29.23
C PHE A 561 -43.91 43.96 30.22
N GLN A 562 -43.19 42.96 30.74
CA GLN A 562 -41.85 43.17 31.31
C GLN A 562 -40.81 43.34 30.20
N TYR A 563 -40.94 44.43 29.45
CA TYR A 563 -39.88 44.91 28.56
C TYR A 563 -38.64 45.31 29.37
N PRO A 564 -37.43 45.29 28.77
CA PRO A 564 -36.23 45.78 29.42
C PRO A 564 -36.30 47.29 29.66
N LYS A 565 -36.83 47.69 30.83
CA LYS A 565 -36.70 49.04 31.42
C LYS A 565 -35.26 49.35 31.88
N ARG A 566 -34.30 48.49 31.52
CA ARG A 566 -32.90 48.49 31.95
C ARG A 566 -32.04 48.19 30.73
N LEU A 567 -30.85 48.78 30.66
CA LEU A 567 -29.85 48.43 29.67
C LEU A 567 -29.48 46.94 29.81
N LEU A 568 -29.70 46.16 28.77
CA LEU A 568 -29.17 44.81 28.62
C LEU A 568 -27.98 44.88 27.68
N THR A 569 -26.84 44.32 28.08
CA THR A 569 -25.62 44.30 27.28
C THR A 569 -24.99 42.92 27.31
N SER A 570 -24.50 42.47 26.16
CA SER A 570 -23.81 41.23 25.93
C SER A 570 -22.56 41.52 25.10
N LEU A 571 -21.40 41.21 25.66
CA LEU A 571 -20.12 41.33 25.00
C LEU A 571 -19.55 39.93 24.76
N GLN A 572 -19.39 39.55 23.50
CA GLN A 572 -18.80 38.28 23.09
C GLN A 572 -17.47 38.56 22.38
N ALA A 573 -16.38 38.08 22.96
CA ALA A 573 -15.07 38.05 22.34
C ALA A 573 -14.57 36.61 22.35
N GLU A 574 -14.32 36.06 21.17
CA GLU A 574 -13.92 34.67 20.95
C GLU A 574 -12.68 34.63 20.05
N VAL A 575 -11.69 33.82 20.43
CA VAL A 575 -10.56 33.48 19.58
C VAL A 575 -10.44 31.97 19.56
N THR A 576 -10.73 31.38 18.41
CA THR A 576 -10.73 29.94 18.17
C THR A 576 -9.60 29.62 17.19
N SER A 577 -8.74 28.67 17.54
CA SER A 577 -7.59 28.26 16.72
C SER A 577 -7.58 26.74 16.57
N GLY A 578 -7.63 26.27 15.32
CA GLY A 578 -7.56 24.87 14.95
C GLY A 578 -6.26 24.56 14.22
N ASN A 579 -5.56 23.51 14.63
CA ASN A 579 -4.37 23.02 13.96
C ASN A 579 -4.57 21.54 13.64
N ALA A 580 -4.49 21.17 12.36
CA ALA A 580 -4.49 19.79 11.90
C ALA A 580 -3.20 19.51 11.12
N LYS A 581 -2.57 18.37 11.41
CA LYS A 581 -1.41 17.86 10.67
C LYS A 581 -1.62 16.38 10.39
N ILE A 582 -1.53 16.01 9.11
CA ILE A 582 -1.50 14.63 8.64
C ILE A 582 -0.08 14.37 8.15
N LEU A 583 0.53 13.28 8.63
CA LEU A 583 1.84 12.80 8.21
C LEU A 583 1.69 11.34 7.77
N THR A 584 2.10 11.03 6.54
CA THR A 584 2.08 9.67 6.02
C THR A 584 3.42 9.35 5.35
N ASP A 585 4.12 8.33 5.86
CA ASP A 585 5.47 7.93 5.42
C ASP A 585 5.47 6.51 4.78
N PRO A 586 4.73 6.25 3.69
CA PRO A 586 4.78 4.95 3.02
C PRO A 586 6.18 4.65 2.47
N THR A 587 6.55 3.38 2.54
CA THR A 587 7.81 2.87 1.98
C THR A 587 7.49 1.68 1.10
N LEU A 588 7.91 1.71 -0.17
CA LEU A 588 7.67 0.66 -1.15
C LEU A 588 9.00 0.11 -1.66
N ILE A 589 9.09 -1.20 -1.88
CA ILE A 589 10.21 -1.81 -2.61
C ILE A 589 9.73 -2.03 -4.04
N VAL A 590 10.47 -1.51 -5.02
CA VAL A 590 10.10 -1.57 -6.44
C VAL A 590 11.30 -2.05 -7.25
N GLN A 591 11.08 -3.02 -8.14
CA GLN A 591 12.09 -3.51 -9.06
C GLN A 591 12.20 -2.59 -10.29
N GLU A 592 13.39 -2.54 -10.88
CA GLU A 592 13.64 -1.81 -12.12
C GLU A 592 12.73 -2.26 -13.28
N GLY A 593 12.10 -1.27 -13.93
CA GLY A 593 11.11 -1.46 -14.99
C GLY A 593 9.70 -1.82 -14.49
N GLN A 594 9.44 -1.80 -13.18
CA GLN A 594 8.15 -2.17 -12.59
C GLN A 594 7.42 -0.97 -11.95
N ASN A 595 6.11 -1.13 -11.73
CA ASN A 595 5.28 -0.25 -10.93
C ASN A 595 4.82 -0.92 -9.63
N ALA A 596 4.59 -0.12 -8.61
CA ALA A 596 4.01 -0.52 -7.34
C ALA A 596 2.95 0.50 -6.92
N VAL A 597 1.82 -0.01 -6.43
CA VAL A 597 0.69 0.82 -5.97
C VAL A 597 0.34 0.42 -4.54
N VAL A 598 0.22 1.41 -3.66
CA VAL A 598 -0.24 1.22 -2.29
C VAL A 598 -1.47 2.09 -2.03
N ASN A 599 -2.51 1.51 -1.42
CA ASN A 599 -3.78 2.17 -1.12
C ASN A 599 -4.10 2.03 0.37
N LEU A 600 -3.91 3.09 1.14
CA LEU A 600 -4.34 3.22 2.54
C LEU A 600 -5.61 4.08 2.57
N THR A 601 -6.75 3.48 2.23
CA THR A 601 -8.02 4.20 2.06
C THR A 601 -9.17 3.53 2.80
N THR A 602 -10.03 4.33 3.45
CA THR A 602 -11.36 3.93 3.93
C THR A 602 -12.42 4.25 2.89
N GLU A 603 -13.55 3.54 2.92
CA GLU A 603 -14.67 3.79 2.02
C GLU A 603 -15.69 4.73 2.69
N VAL A 604 -16.16 5.74 1.94
CA VAL A 604 -17.14 6.74 2.40
C VAL A 604 -18.25 6.97 1.37
N TYR A 605 -19.45 7.28 1.87
CA TYR A 605 -20.60 7.62 1.05
C TYR A 605 -20.46 9.04 0.50
N ALA A 606 -20.04 9.18 -0.76
CA ALA A 606 -19.79 10.47 -1.40
C ALA A 606 -20.96 10.97 -2.26
N GLY A 607 -22.04 10.18 -2.39
CA GLY A 607 -23.22 10.53 -3.17
C GLY A 607 -24.33 9.49 -3.00
N LEU A 608 -25.54 9.84 -3.45
CA LEU A 608 -26.64 8.90 -3.67
C LEU A 608 -27.11 9.05 -5.11
N LYS A 609 -27.28 7.93 -5.81
CA LYS A 609 -27.86 7.86 -7.14
C LYS A 609 -29.31 7.41 -7.00
N THR A 610 -30.25 8.35 -7.10
CA THR A 610 -31.68 8.05 -7.03
C THR A 610 -32.20 7.67 -8.42
N SER A 611 -32.79 6.49 -8.52
CA SER A 611 -33.61 6.07 -9.67
C SER A 611 -35.08 6.11 -9.25
N SER A 612 -35.87 6.94 -9.91
CA SER A 612 -37.31 7.04 -9.70
C SER A 612 -38.05 6.25 -10.78
N GLN A 613 -38.75 5.18 -10.40
CA GLN A 613 -39.64 4.46 -11.30
C GLN A 613 -41.08 4.90 -11.03
N SER A 614 -41.73 5.44 -12.06
CA SER A 614 -43.14 5.83 -12.01
C SER A 614 -43.96 4.85 -12.84
N THR A 615 -44.58 3.90 -12.17
CA THR A 615 -45.54 2.96 -12.79
C THR A 615 -46.95 3.44 -12.47
N GLY A 616 -47.76 3.68 -13.50
CA GLY A 616 -49.10 4.22 -13.34
C GLY A 616 -50.10 3.67 -14.36
N THR A 617 -51.16 3.07 -13.84
CA THR A 617 -52.46 3.00 -14.51
C THR A 617 -53.42 3.90 -13.71
N THR A 618 -54.44 4.43 -14.39
CA THR A 618 -55.28 5.57 -13.96
C THR A 618 -55.69 5.55 -12.47
N SER A 619 -55.46 6.68 -11.79
CA SER A 619 -55.88 7.02 -10.42
C SER A 619 -55.08 6.50 -9.21
N SER A 620 -53.91 5.87 -9.38
CA SER A 620 -52.93 5.78 -8.28
C SER A 620 -51.48 5.75 -8.79
N THR A 621 -50.74 6.83 -8.56
CA THR A 621 -49.30 6.92 -8.89
C THR A 621 -48.47 6.48 -7.68
N THR A 622 -47.92 5.27 -7.75
CA THR A 622 -46.95 4.80 -6.73
C THR A 622 -45.53 5.08 -7.21
N SER A 623 -44.96 6.21 -6.80
CA SER A 623 -43.57 6.56 -7.11
C SER A 623 -42.60 5.82 -6.20
N SER A 624 -41.90 4.81 -6.71
CA SER A 624 -40.80 4.17 -5.99
C SER A 624 -39.48 4.85 -6.31
N SER A 625 -38.78 5.36 -5.29
CA SER A 625 -37.43 5.90 -5.43
C SER A 625 -36.43 4.95 -4.77
N VAL A 626 -35.53 4.38 -5.57
CA VAL A 626 -34.41 3.56 -5.09
C VAL A 626 -33.16 4.43 -5.11
N SER A 627 -32.50 4.59 -3.96
CA SER A 627 -31.26 5.37 -3.84
C SER A 627 -30.07 4.45 -3.61
N GLU A 628 -29.19 4.35 -4.60
CA GLU A 628 -27.94 3.58 -4.52
C GLU A 628 -26.81 4.45 -3.94
N PRO A 629 -26.04 3.99 -2.93
CA PRO A 629 -24.92 4.75 -2.40
C PRO A 629 -23.73 4.77 -3.37
N ILE A 630 -23.23 5.97 -3.68
CA ILE A 630 -21.97 6.16 -4.41
C ILE A 630 -20.83 6.13 -3.39
N ILE A 631 -20.10 5.03 -3.35
CA ILE A 631 -18.94 4.84 -2.47
C ILE A 631 -17.68 5.38 -3.15
N LYS A 632 -16.91 6.20 -2.44
CA LYS A 632 -15.56 6.64 -2.85
C LYS A 632 -14.53 6.31 -1.77
N LYS A 633 -13.26 6.23 -2.17
CA LYS A 633 -12.13 5.92 -1.30
C LYS A 633 -11.47 7.20 -0.76
N ALA A 634 -11.45 7.32 0.55
CA ALA A 634 -10.85 8.40 1.33
C ALA A 634 -9.52 7.90 1.93
N GLY A 635 -8.38 8.48 1.54
CA GLY A 635 -7.09 8.21 2.15
C GLY A 635 -5.92 8.41 1.18
N LEU A 636 -4.83 7.68 1.36
CA LEU A 636 -3.67 7.74 0.49
C LEU A 636 -3.72 6.65 -0.58
N SER A 637 -3.68 7.05 -1.86
CA SER A 637 -3.23 6.20 -2.96
C SER A 637 -1.86 6.69 -3.43
N LEU A 638 -0.88 5.81 -3.54
CA LEU A 638 0.46 6.14 -4.00
C LEU A 638 0.89 5.14 -5.07
N ASN A 639 1.07 5.63 -6.29
CA ASN A 639 1.65 4.89 -7.40
C ASN A 639 3.11 5.33 -7.60
N VAL A 640 4.03 4.37 -7.67
CA VAL A 640 5.46 4.55 -7.92
C VAL A 640 5.87 3.66 -9.08
N LYS A 641 6.52 4.23 -10.10
CA LYS A 641 7.11 3.47 -11.22
C LYS A 641 8.60 3.75 -11.31
N VAL A 642 9.42 2.72 -11.37
CA VAL A 642 10.88 2.82 -11.54
C VAL A 642 11.22 2.48 -12.98
N GLU A 643 11.73 3.44 -13.74
CA GLU A 643 12.11 3.25 -15.14
C GLU A 643 13.48 2.60 -15.26
N ARG A 644 14.49 3.10 -14.52
CA ARG A 644 15.88 2.62 -14.58
C ARG A 644 16.66 2.89 -13.30
N ILE A 645 17.61 2.02 -12.96
CA ILE A 645 18.57 2.17 -11.85
C ILE A 645 19.99 2.13 -12.44
N ASP A 646 20.59 3.31 -12.59
CA ASP A 646 21.92 3.50 -13.15
C ASP A 646 23.05 3.06 -12.21
N ASP A 647 24.17 2.64 -12.80
CA ASP A 647 25.39 2.20 -12.11
C ASP A 647 26.08 3.31 -11.31
N ASN A 648 25.91 4.57 -11.74
CA ASN A 648 26.41 5.74 -11.03
C ASN A 648 25.54 6.16 -9.83
N GLY A 649 24.67 5.26 -9.36
CA GLY A 649 23.81 5.43 -8.19
C GLY A 649 22.66 6.40 -8.42
N PHE A 650 22.17 6.55 -9.65
CA PHE A 650 21.00 7.36 -9.96
C PHE A 650 19.78 6.47 -10.25
N VAL A 651 18.64 6.81 -9.67
CA VAL A 651 17.36 6.17 -9.91
C VAL A 651 16.48 7.10 -10.73
N SER A 652 15.98 6.59 -11.84
CA SER A 652 15.02 7.27 -12.71
C SER A 652 13.62 6.70 -12.42
N LEU A 653 12.75 7.49 -11.80
CA LEU A 653 11.46 7.03 -11.28
C LEU A 653 10.38 8.12 -11.37
N SER A 654 9.11 7.72 -11.34
CA SER A 654 7.96 8.63 -11.30
C SER A 654 7.02 8.27 -10.14
N VAL A 655 6.39 9.29 -9.56
CA VAL A 655 5.54 9.19 -8.37
C VAL A 655 4.25 9.97 -8.61
N ALA A 656 3.12 9.29 -8.39
CA ALA A 656 1.79 9.87 -8.45
C ALA A 656 1.03 9.56 -7.14
N PRO A 657 1.17 10.40 -6.11
CA PRO A 657 0.39 10.33 -4.88
C PRO A 657 -0.93 11.10 -5.03
N THR A 658 -2.01 10.49 -4.55
CA THR A 658 -3.32 11.10 -4.34
C THR A 658 -3.69 10.95 -2.88
N VAL A 659 -3.92 12.08 -2.20
CA VAL A 659 -4.41 12.15 -0.83
C VAL A 659 -5.85 12.65 -0.87
N SER A 660 -6.79 11.83 -0.42
CA SER A 660 -8.17 12.22 -0.18
C SER A 660 -8.51 12.17 1.31
N ALA A 661 -9.25 13.15 1.80
CA ALA A 661 -9.73 13.21 3.19
C ALA A 661 -11.25 13.44 3.22
N PRO A 662 -11.98 12.79 4.14
CA PRO A 662 -13.37 13.14 4.41
C PRO A 662 -13.41 14.54 5.04
N GLY A 663 -14.12 15.46 4.38
CA GLY A 663 -14.35 16.81 4.87
C GLY A 663 -15.67 16.90 5.63
N GLY A 664 -16.45 17.96 5.36
CA GLY A 664 -17.78 18.12 5.91
C GLY A 664 -18.81 17.17 5.29
N THR A 665 -19.97 17.05 5.94
CA THR A 665 -21.15 16.40 5.38
C THR A 665 -22.09 17.40 4.70
N ALA A 666 -22.75 16.99 3.63
CA ALA A 666 -23.82 17.73 2.98
C ALA A 666 -25.11 16.88 2.89
N GLN A 667 -26.27 17.51 2.75
CA GLN A 667 -27.50 16.79 2.43
C GLN A 667 -27.52 16.45 0.94
N ALA A 668 -27.95 15.23 0.60
CA ALA A 668 -28.21 14.85 -0.77
C ALA A 668 -29.40 15.64 -1.35
N GLY A 669 -29.38 15.87 -2.66
CA GLY A 669 -30.51 16.51 -3.36
C GLY A 669 -31.81 15.72 -3.12
N GLY A 670 -32.89 16.41 -2.77
CA GLY A 670 -34.16 15.79 -2.39
C GLY A 670 -34.35 15.53 -0.89
N GLY A 671 -33.40 15.90 -0.03
CA GLY A 671 -33.57 15.91 1.43
C GLY A 671 -33.56 14.53 2.10
N ASN A 672 -33.11 13.49 1.39
CA ASN A 672 -33.04 12.13 1.90
C ASN A 672 -31.61 11.58 1.78
N GLY A 673 -30.88 11.56 2.89
CA GLY A 673 -29.52 11.02 2.99
C GLY A 673 -28.43 12.08 3.13
N THR A 674 -27.43 11.77 3.94
CA THR A 674 -26.25 12.62 4.18
C THR A 674 -25.05 12.06 3.42
N ILE A 675 -24.36 12.92 2.66
CA ILE A 675 -23.16 12.59 1.88
C ILE A 675 -21.92 13.22 2.52
N THR A 676 -20.77 12.56 2.38
CA THR A 676 -19.47 13.07 2.82
C THR A 676 -18.77 13.75 1.67
N LEU A 677 -18.43 15.03 1.82
CA LEU A 677 -17.61 15.75 0.85
C LEU A 677 -16.16 15.26 0.93
N LEU A 678 -15.54 15.04 -0.22
CA LEU A 678 -14.16 14.54 -0.30
C LEU A 678 -13.22 15.67 -0.75
N SER A 679 -12.23 15.99 0.08
CA SER A 679 -11.14 16.87 -0.33
C SER A 679 -10.03 16.00 -0.90
N GLU A 680 -9.81 16.08 -2.20
CA GLU A 680 -8.78 15.31 -2.91
C GLU A 680 -7.66 16.23 -3.38
N ARG A 681 -6.42 15.76 -3.25
CA ARG A 681 -5.21 16.42 -3.75
C ARG A 681 -4.32 15.37 -4.41
N SER A 682 -3.95 15.59 -5.66
CA SER A 682 -3.12 14.68 -6.44
C SER A 682 -1.91 15.41 -7.03
N LEU A 683 -0.83 14.66 -7.24
CA LEU A 683 0.38 15.10 -7.92
C LEU A 683 0.75 14.06 -8.97
N ALA A 684 1.33 14.49 -10.09
CA ALA A 684 2.01 13.61 -11.04
C ALA A 684 3.40 14.19 -11.30
N SER A 685 4.46 13.52 -10.83
CA SER A 685 5.81 14.10 -10.89
C SER A 685 6.47 14.09 -12.27
N GLY A 686 5.94 13.33 -13.23
CA GLY A 686 6.71 12.90 -14.40
C GLY A 686 7.91 12.03 -14.00
N VAL A 687 8.82 11.78 -14.95
CA VAL A 687 10.06 11.04 -14.69
C VAL A 687 11.07 11.96 -14.03
N LEU A 688 11.46 11.62 -12.79
CA LEU A 688 12.48 12.28 -11.99
C LEU A 688 13.75 11.44 -12.00
N ARG A 689 14.91 12.08 -11.86
CA ARG A 689 16.21 11.42 -11.69
C ARG A 689 16.86 11.89 -10.39
N LEU A 690 17.07 10.97 -9.45
CA LEU A 690 17.60 11.24 -8.11
C LEU A 690 18.79 10.35 -7.82
N ARG A 691 19.75 10.80 -7.01
CA ARG A 691 20.80 9.94 -6.48
C ARG A 691 20.25 9.05 -5.36
N ASP A 692 20.87 7.88 -5.17
CA ASP A 692 20.69 7.03 -4.00
C ASP A 692 20.79 7.84 -2.69
N GLY A 693 19.82 7.65 -1.79
CA GLY A 693 19.69 8.38 -0.53
C GLY A 693 19.29 9.86 -0.65
N GLN A 694 19.15 10.42 -1.85
CA GLN A 694 18.85 11.85 -2.02
C GLN A 694 17.36 12.14 -1.84
N THR A 695 17.02 12.93 -0.82
CA THR A 695 15.66 13.48 -0.67
C THR A 695 15.41 14.64 -1.63
N LEU A 696 14.32 14.60 -2.39
CA LEU A 696 13.77 15.72 -3.16
C LEU A 696 12.40 16.11 -2.62
N ILE A 697 12.14 17.41 -2.52
CA ILE A 697 10.80 17.96 -2.27
C ILE A 697 10.13 18.12 -3.64
N LEU A 698 9.04 17.39 -3.87
CA LEU A 698 8.33 17.34 -5.16
C LEU A 698 7.30 18.47 -5.30
N SER A 699 6.70 18.87 -4.19
CA SER A 699 5.63 19.85 -4.17
C SER A 699 5.58 20.52 -2.79
N GLY A 700 5.20 21.79 -2.79
CA GLY A 700 5.03 22.66 -1.63
C GLY A 700 3.92 23.66 -1.92
N ILE A 701 2.69 23.16 -2.09
CA ILE A 701 1.53 24.00 -2.40
C ILE A 701 1.05 24.63 -1.09
N ILE A 702 1.19 25.96 -1.00
CA ILE A 702 0.69 26.78 0.10
C ILE A 702 -0.51 27.57 -0.41
N GLN A 703 -1.61 27.52 0.33
CA GLN A 703 -2.79 28.34 0.12
C GLN A 703 -3.16 29.04 1.42
N ASP A 704 -2.92 30.34 1.46
CA ASP A 704 -3.34 31.24 2.54
C ASP A 704 -4.62 31.97 2.11
N THR A 705 -5.60 32.07 3.00
CA THR A 705 -6.90 32.71 2.78
C THR A 705 -7.28 33.52 4.02
N ASP A 706 -7.13 34.83 3.92
CA ASP A 706 -7.55 35.80 4.95
C ASP A 706 -8.88 36.43 4.55
N ARG A 707 -9.92 36.21 5.35
CA ARG A 707 -11.26 36.78 5.18
C ARG A 707 -11.62 37.60 6.41
N THR A 708 -11.82 38.90 6.22
CA THR A 708 -12.34 39.79 7.28
C THR A 708 -13.74 40.28 6.88
N SER A 709 -14.73 40.02 7.73
CA SER A 709 -16.09 40.52 7.61
C SER A 709 -16.36 41.52 8.73
N VAL A 710 -16.78 42.73 8.39
CA VAL A 710 -17.15 43.77 9.35
C VAL A 710 -18.58 44.22 9.08
N SER A 711 -19.45 44.00 10.07
CA SER A 711 -20.80 44.56 10.12
C SER A 711 -20.79 45.70 11.13
N LYS A 712 -21.21 46.90 10.74
CA LYS A 712 -21.17 48.08 11.62
C LYS A 712 -22.38 48.97 11.40
N LEU A 713 -22.79 49.66 12.46
CA LEU A 713 -23.75 50.74 12.36
C LEU A 713 -23.06 51.97 11.72
N PRO A 714 -23.59 52.57 10.65
CA PRO A 714 -23.02 53.78 10.07
C PRO A 714 -22.89 54.91 11.11
N ILE A 715 -21.86 55.76 10.95
CA ILE A 715 -21.48 56.84 11.89
C ILE A 715 -20.96 56.30 13.23
N LEU A 716 -21.80 55.59 13.99
CA LEU A 716 -21.49 55.12 15.35
C LEU A 716 -20.37 54.07 15.39
N GLY A 717 -20.28 53.19 14.39
CA GLY A 717 -19.23 52.16 14.28
C GLY A 717 -17.85 52.69 13.89
N ASP A 718 -17.74 53.96 13.48
CA ASP A 718 -16.51 54.61 13.03
C ASP A 718 -15.90 55.55 14.08
N ILE A 719 -16.57 55.76 15.21
CA ILE A 719 -16.06 56.58 16.32
C ILE A 719 -14.80 55.91 16.91
N PRO A 720 -13.65 56.61 17.03
CA PRO A 720 -12.46 56.06 17.68
C PRO A 720 -12.74 55.60 19.11
N LEU A 721 -12.13 54.48 19.52
CA LEU A 721 -12.36 53.74 20.77
C LEU A 721 -13.79 53.18 20.95
N LEU A 722 -14.83 54.00 20.84
CA LEU A 722 -16.22 53.62 21.14
C LEU A 722 -16.90 52.80 20.04
N GLY A 723 -16.51 53.00 18.77
CA GLY A 723 -17.10 52.30 17.61
C GLY A 723 -16.94 50.78 17.62
N ALA A 724 -16.04 50.25 18.45
CA ALA A 724 -15.93 48.81 18.71
C ALA A 724 -17.21 48.20 19.32
N LEU A 725 -18.01 48.98 20.06
CA LEU A 725 -19.30 48.55 20.62
C LEU A 725 -20.43 48.52 19.58
N PHE A 726 -20.25 49.20 18.45
CA PHE A 726 -21.26 49.39 17.39
C PHE A 726 -20.91 48.59 16.10
N ARG A 727 -20.00 47.64 16.21
CA ARG A 727 -19.58 46.76 15.12
C ARG A 727 -19.31 45.33 15.57
N LYS A 728 -19.49 44.40 14.66
CA LYS A 728 -18.99 43.02 14.71
C LYS A 728 -17.85 42.87 13.72
N THR A 729 -16.76 42.24 14.16
CA THR A 729 -15.62 41.89 13.31
C THR A 729 -15.39 40.39 13.43
N ASN A 730 -15.61 39.67 12.34
CA ASN A 730 -15.21 38.28 12.16
C ASN A 730 -13.98 38.26 11.25
N LYS A 731 -12.86 37.74 11.74
CA LYS A 731 -11.65 37.53 10.95
C LYS A 731 -11.32 36.04 10.94
N GLN A 732 -11.34 35.45 9.76
CA GLN A 732 -11.02 34.04 9.52
C GLN A 732 -9.75 33.97 8.67
N ASN A 733 -8.72 33.32 9.21
CA ASN A 733 -7.47 33.04 8.54
C ASN A 733 -7.37 31.51 8.37
N GLU A 734 -7.17 31.04 7.14
CA GLU A 734 -6.95 29.63 6.82
C GLU A 734 -5.67 29.49 6.01
N ARG A 735 -4.71 28.71 6.52
CA ARG A 735 -3.47 28.35 5.83
C ARG A 735 -3.42 26.84 5.62
N ARG A 736 -3.33 26.41 4.37
CA ARG A 736 -3.21 25.01 3.97
C ARG A 736 -1.91 24.79 3.23
N GLU A 737 -1.14 23.79 3.64
CA GLU A 737 0.19 23.52 3.10
C GLU A 737 0.39 22.01 2.90
N VAL A 738 0.76 21.62 1.67
CA VAL A 738 1.05 20.22 1.33
C VAL A 738 2.47 20.08 0.81
N ILE A 739 3.27 19.32 1.55
CA ILE A 739 4.67 19.01 1.23
C ILE A 739 4.78 17.52 0.92
N ILE A 740 5.38 17.19 -0.22
CA ILE A 740 5.67 15.81 -0.61
C ILE A 740 7.19 15.68 -0.76
N LEU A 741 7.80 14.81 0.05
CA LEU A 741 9.21 14.46 -0.04
C LEU A 741 9.36 13.04 -0.60
N LEU A 742 10.41 12.83 -1.39
CA LEU A 742 10.72 11.57 -2.05
C LEU A 742 12.19 11.23 -1.80
N THR A 743 12.48 10.03 -1.30
CA THR A 743 13.85 9.53 -1.11
C THR A 743 13.94 8.09 -1.63
N PRO A 744 14.64 7.84 -2.77
CA PRO A 744 14.98 6.50 -3.19
C PRO A 744 16.23 6.01 -2.46
N GLN A 745 16.27 4.71 -2.14
CA GLN A 745 17.44 4.01 -1.63
C GLN A 745 17.63 2.70 -2.40
N ILE A 746 18.73 2.55 -3.13
CA ILE A 746 19.02 1.35 -3.92
C ILE A 746 19.27 0.18 -2.96
N MET A 747 18.63 -0.96 -3.19
CA MET A 747 18.89 -2.16 -2.41
C MET A 747 20.15 -2.84 -2.91
N ASP A 748 21.16 -2.95 -2.04
CA ASP A 748 22.29 -3.83 -2.28
C ASP A 748 21.90 -5.29 -1.99
N ASP A 749 21.99 -6.14 -3.02
CA ASP A 749 21.83 -7.61 -2.96
C ASP A 749 23.20 -8.33 -2.96
N SER A 750 24.29 -7.60 -2.68
CA SER A 750 25.59 -8.23 -2.47
C SER A 750 25.56 -9.18 -1.27
N GLN A 751 26.43 -10.20 -1.31
CA GLN A 751 26.49 -11.27 -0.31
C GLN A 751 26.84 -10.80 1.13
N GLY A 752 27.18 -9.52 1.31
CA GLY A 752 27.47 -8.89 2.62
C GLY A 752 26.40 -7.92 3.13
N SER A 753 25.34 -7.67 2.35
CA SER A 753 24.23 -6.79 2.76
C SER A 753 23.32 -7.48 3.77
N GLY A 754 22.82 -6.74 4.77
CA GLY A 754 21.84 -7.23 5.74
C GLY A 754 20.47 -7.60 5.15
N TYR A 755 20.25 -7.31 3.87
CA TYR A 755 19.07 -7.69 3.08
C TYR A 755 19.39 -8.74 1.99
N GLY A 756 20.66 -9.12 1.80
CA GLY A 756 21.07 -10.06 0.77
C GLY A 756 20.56 -11.47 1.01
N TYR A 757 20.35 -12.25 -0.07
CA TYR A 757 19.78 -13.61 -0.03
C TYR A 757 20.70 -14.70 0.55
N ASN A 758 21.45 -14.40 1.61
CA ASN A 758 22.05 -15.44 2.43
C ASN A 758 20.94 -16.27 3.08
N TYR A 759 20.77 -17.50 2.62
CA TYR A 759 20.01 -18.51 3.35
C TYR A 759 20.65 -18.65 4.72
N THR A 760 20.04 -18.06 5.75
CA THR A 760 20.33 -18.38 7.14
C THR A 760 19.55 -19.66 7.45
N PRO A 761 20.17 -20.86 7.36
CA PRO A 761 19.50 -22.08 7.76
C PRO A 761 18.98 -21.94 9.20
N SER A 762 17.81 -22.52 9.47
CA SER A 762 17.37 -22.70 10.85
C SER A 762 18.47 -23.40 11.66
N PRO A 763 18.57 -23.22 12.99
CA PRO A 763 19.65 -23.81 13.80
C PRO A 763 19.86 -25.30 13.52
N THR A 764 18.78 -26.06 13.35
CA THR A 764 18.78 -27.48 12.97
C THR A 764 19.36 -27.74 11.57
N ALA A 765 18.97 -26.94 10.56
CA ALA A 765 19.53 -27.07 9.22
C ALA A 765 21.01 -26.64 9.17
N ARG A 766 21.42 -25.68 10.00
CA ARG A 766 22.82 -25.26 10.15
C ARG A 766 23.65 -26.41 10.71
N GLU A 767 23.18 -27.02 11.79
CA GLU A 767 23.83 -28.17 12.42
C GLU A 767 23.92 -29.38 11.47
N MET A 768 22.90 -29.63 10.64
CA MET A 768 22.94 -30.67 9.60
C MET A 768 23.94 -30.37 8.47
N LEU A 769 24.12 -29.10 8.09
CA LEU A 769 25.09 -28.68 7.07
C LEU A 769 26.53 -28.71 7.60
N GLU A 770 26.73 -28.28 8.85
CA GLU A 770 28.01 -28.37 9.56
C GLU A 770 28.42 -29.84 9.80
N ARG A 771 27.48 -30.72 10.20
CA ARG A 771 27.69 -32.18 10.27
C ARG A 771 28.01 -32.82 8.90
N ARG A 772 27.66 -32.17 7.78
CA ARG A 772 28.03 -32.57 6.41
C ARG A 772 29.30 -31.87 5.88
N GLY A 773 30.02 -31.15 6.74
CA GLY A 773 31.31 -30.50 6.40
C GLY A 773 31.19 -29.20 5.61
N VAL A 774 29.99 -28.62 5.48
CA VAL A 774 29.80 -27.33 4.80
C VAL A 774 30.12 -26.21 5.78
N LYS A 775 31.30 -25.59 5.63
CA LYS A 775 31.69 -24.39 6.41
C LYS A 775 30.89 -23.18 5.93
N LEU A 776 29.99 -22.68 6.76
CA LEU A 776 29.35 -21.38 6.59
C LEU A 776 30.23 -20.31 7.24
N GLN A 777 30.31 -19.11 6.63
CA GLN A 777 31.13 -18.03 7.18
C GLN A 777 30.52 -17.48 8.48
N PRO A 778 31.36 -17.07 9.46
CA PRO A 778 30.88 -16.43 10.67
C PRO A 778 30.27 -15.05 10.39
N ARG A 779 29.48 -14.60 11.36
CA ARG A 779 28.58 -13.46 11.31
C ARG A 779 29.29 -12.11 11.43
#